data_AF-A0A1V4XV69-F1
#
_entry.id   AF-A0A1V4XV69-F1
#
_cell.length_a   1.000
_cell.length_b   1.000
_cell.length_c   1.000
_cell.angle_alpha   90.00
_cell.angle_beta   90.00
_cell.angle_gamma   90.00
#
_symmetry.space_group_name_H-M   'P 1'
#
loop_
_entity.id
_entity.type
_entity.pdbx_description
1 polymer ?
#
loop_
_entity_poly.entity_id
_entity_poly.type
_entity_poly.pdbx_seq_one_letter_code
_entity_poly.pdbx_strand_id
1 'polypeptide(L)'
;MSEITDFIKTIQNELGYAPDPGAIVPGKWVRFPTSENINDAAGACYLFPDRTGGYYQDWRSGKSGTWQARNPRNVWDELEFSRRIEEAKAELEHQAQRRFQGKKAAEFLWHKAEAATEHPYLQKKNVQPFGVRRLDGDLLIPVRDVEGNLHGLQKITFNGQKRFVPGTALKGHFHLLGTPGEKLLICEGYATAATLHEITGLPVACAFSAGNLKAVALEIRKKYPGLQIIVCADDDHATEGNPGLTAAREAALAVDGLLAVPEFPDTRGEKDTDSNDLARLAGREAVLACVNAAESSPGEANNSLKNAIRRLAELSPLEYDLVRKEEAQAMGVRASVLDAAVKAAREGDTKEKDLFEEVDPWPEPVNPSELLTDISKTIQRFIVCDEHTARAAALWVALTWFVDEIQVAPLAAIKAPEKRCGKSLFLSLMARLSYRPLVAANVSAAALFRAIEKWHPTLFIDEADAFLRDNEELRGILNSGHTRESAYVIRCTGDDSEPKRFATWGLKAIAGIGHIPDTLMDRSIILELRRKLPHENIERIRYAEPGLFDDLRAKLARFAEDCHEQVRQARPPLPESLNDRAQDNWEPLLQVAAVAGEEWLHIATAAALKISGNETAAPSIGVELLADIHEVFETRGNERIFTADLLRALCEDDEKPWATYNRGREITPRQLANRLRSYGIQSKTIRIGTGRAKGFERSQFEDAFSRYVLSENIASYIPSISKRDTPQPASILGLRDFQSVTQDGYVTDENQRNCTESLDCHDATDKTPPTEGKEENCLEAERLTDEEARQFREGQPKKRYPETIVI
;
A
#
# COMPACT_ATOMS: atom_id res chain seq x y z
N MET A 1 -22.67 -3.14 -23.73
CA MET A 1 -21.97 -2.79 -22.46
C MET A 1 -20.50 -3.14 -22.53
N SER A 2 -20.18 -4.32 -23.08
CA SER A 2 -18.86 -4.74 -23.58
C SER A 2 -17.96 -3.59 -24.06
N GLU A 3 -18.50 -2.69 -24.89
CA GLU A 3 -17.78 -1.57 -25.49
C GLU A 3 -17.25 -0.58 -24.45
N ILE A 4 -18.05 -0.29 -23.42
CA ILE A 4 -17.69 0.63 -22.33
C ILE A 4 -16.68 -0.06 -21.40
N THR A 5 -16.90 -1.33 -21.09
CA THR A 5 -15.96 -2.13 -20.28
C THR A 5 -14.60 -2.29 -20.96
N ASP A 6 -14.57 -2.45 -22.28
CA ASP A 6 -13.34 -2.59 -23.05
C ASP A 6 -12.57 -1.26 -23.14
N PHE A 7 -13.26 -0.16 -23.44
CA PHE A 7 -12.69 1.20 -23.37
C PHE A 7 -12.05 1.49 -22.00
N ILE A 8 -12.74 1.15 -20.90
CA ILE A 8 -12.23 1.28 -19.54
C ILE A 8 -10.99 0.42 -19.31
N LYS A 9 -10.97 -0.83 -19.80
CA LYS A 9 -9.80 -1.71 -19.72
C LYS A 9 -8.61 -1.16 -20.50
N THR A 10 -8.80 -0.60 -21.68
CA THR A 10 -7.71 0.05 -22.44
C THR A 10 -7.13 1.23 -21.67
N ILE A 11 -7.98 2.10 -21.12
CA ILE A 11 -7.54 3.23 -20.27
C ILE A 11 -6.75 2.71 -19.04
N GLN A 12 -7.28 1.70 -18.35
CA GLN A 12 -6.65 1.07 -17.18
C GLN A 12 -5.28 0.46 -17.52
N ASN A 13 -5.16 -0.20 -18.68
CA ASN A 13 -3.91 -0.85 -19.12
C ASN A 13 -2.84 0.16 -19.52
N GLU A 14 -3.20 1.25 -20.21
CA GLU A 14 -2.22 2.22 -20.71
C GLU A 14 -1.86 3.31 -19.68
N LEU A 15 -2.82 3.75 -18.86
CA LEU A 15 -2.60 4.80 -17.85
C LEU A 15 -2.37 4.27 -16.42
N GLY A 16 -2.73 3.02 -16.13
CA GLY A 16 -2.70 2.45 -14.77
C GLY A 16 -3.89 2.82 -13.88
N TYR A 17 -4.77 3.70 -14.37
CA TYR A 17 -5.99 4.17 -13.71
C TYR A 17 -7.09 4.39 -14.75
N ALA A 18 -8.35 4.29 -14.36
CA ALA A 18 -9.49 4.43 -15.27
C ALA A 18 -10.70 5.11 -14.58
N PRO A 19 -11.62 5.72 -15.37
CA PRO A 19 -12.88 6.25 -14.86
C PRO A 19 -13.79 5.15 -14.30
N ASP A 20 -14.62 5.53 -13.33
CA ASP A 20 -15.75 4.72 -12.85
C ASP A 20 -16.68 4.33 -14.03
N PRO A 21 -17.00 3.03 -14.22
CA PRO A 21 -17.98 2.58 -15.21
C PRO A 21 -19.33 3.30 -15.17
N GLY A 22 -19.79 3.74 -14.00
CA GLY A 22 -21.01 4.52 -13.83
C GLY A 22 -20.89 5.98 -14.26
N ALA A 23 -19.68 6.52 -14.40
CA ALA A 23 -19.43 7.90 -14.80
C ALA A 23 -19.35 8.10 -16.32
N ILE A 24 -19.12 7.04 -17.12
CA ILE A 24 -19.02 7.17 -18.59
C ILE A 24 -20.39 7.39 -19.24
N VAL A 25 -20.62 8.63 -19.68
CA VAL A 25 -21.74 9.00 -20.56
C VAL A 25 -21.20 9.20 -21.99
N PRO A 26 -21.56 8.34 -22.96
CA PRO A 26 -21.16 8.51 -24.36
C PRO A 26 -21.54 9.90 -24.91
N GLY A 27 -20.61 10.54 -25.63
CA GLY A 27 -20.79 11.92 -26.10
C GLY A 27 -20.54 13.00 -25.05
N LYS A 28 -20.00 12.67 -23.87
CA LYS A 28 -19.56 13.65 -22.87
C LYS A 28 -18.14 13.39 -22.41
N TRP A 29 -17.45 14.48 -22.04
CA TRP A 29 -16.16 14.42 -21.36
C TRP A 29 -16.33 14.02 -19.90
N VAL A 30 -15.50 13.06 -19.48
CA VAL A 30 -15.42 12.60 -18.08
C VAL A 30 -13.99 12.84 -17.60
N ARG A 31 -13.84 13.43 -16.41
CA ARG A 31 -12.55 13.52 -15.71
C ARG A 31 -12.45 12.39 -14.70
N PHE A 32 -11.25 11.85 -14.50
CA PHE A 32 -10.98 10.76 -13.56
C PHE A 32 -9.58 10.92 -12.94
N PRO A 33 -9.32 10.32 -11.78
CA PRO A 33 -8.00 10.37 -11.16
C PRO A 33 -6.99 9.51 -11.91
N THR A 34 -5.76 10.00 -12.04
CA THR A 34 -4.60 9.25 -12.57
C THR A 34 -3.52 9.06 -11.48
N SER A 35 -4.00 8.96 -10.24
CA SER A 35 -3.22 8.77 -9.01
C SER A 35 -4.11 8.22 -7.88
N GLU A 36 -3.52 7.88 -6.72
CA GLU A 36 -4.26 7.44 -5.52
C GLU A 36 -5.22 8.50 -4.95
N ASN A 37 -5.11 9.78 -5.35
CA ASN A 37 -6.01 10.84 -4.92
C ASN A 37 -7.31 10.79 -5.73
N ILE A 38 -8.42 10.36 -5.13
CA ILE A 38 -9.72 10.25 -5.82
C ILE A 38 -10.33 11.60 -6.28
N ASN A 39 -9.80 12.73 -5.80
CA ASN A 39 -10.16 14.08 -6.27
C ASN A 39 -9.28 14.55 -7.45
N ASP A 40 -8.25 13.79 -7.80
CA ASP A 40 -7.42 14.07 -8.97
C ASP A 40 -8.29 14.07 -10.23
N ALA A 41 -8.04 15.05 -11.08
CA ALA A 41 -8.74 15.25 -12.33
C ALA A 41 -7.77 15.25 -13.52
N ALA A 42 -6.52 14.81 -13.34
CA ALA A 42 -5.51 14.77 -14.38
C ALA A 42 -5.80 13.72 -15.49
N GLY A 43 -6.72 12.77 -15.29
CA GLY A 43 -7.30 11.99 -16.37
C GLY A 43 -8.50 12.68 -17.04
N ALA A 44 -8.62 12.52 -18.37
CA ALA A 44 -9.85 12.78 -19.11
C ALA A 44 -10.09 11.72 -20.19
N CYS A 45 -11.35 11.36 -20.40
CA CYS A 45 -11.77 10.49 -21.50
C CYS A 45 -13.04 10.98 -22.18
N TYR A 46 -13.17 10.64 -23.46
CA TYR A 46 -14.34 10.90 -24.30
C TYR A 46 -14.65 9.65 -25.13
N LEU A 47 -15.72 8.96 -24.78
CA LEU A 47 -16.28 7.86 -25.58
C LEU A 47 -17.27 8.45 -26.58
N PHE A 48 -17.16 8.08 -27.86
CA PHE A 48 -18.06 8.60 -28.90
C PHE A 48 -19.53 8.19 -28.66
N PRO A 49 -20.54 8.97 -29.09
CA PRO A 49 -21.96 8.68 -28.86
C PRO A 49 -22.41 7.29 -29.36
N ASP A 50 -21.90 6.89 -30.52
CA ASP A 50 -22.08 5.61 -31.21
C ASP A 50 -21.20 4.48 -30.65
N ARG A 51 -20.30 4.77 -29.70
CA ARG A 51 -19.43 3.81 -28.99
C ARG A 51 -18.49 2.99 -29.88
N THR A 52 -18.28 3.44 -31.12
CA THR A 52 -17.35 2.84 -32.09
C THR A 52 -15.89 3.11 -31.76
N GLY A 53 -15.61 4.16 -30.98
CA GLY A 53 -14.28 4.52 -30.53
C GLY A 53 -14.29 5.67 -29.51
N GLY A 54 -13.10 6.10 -29.10
CA GLY A 54 -12.92 7.17 -28.12
C GLY A 54 -11.47 7.60 -27.93
N TYR A 55 -11.28 8.67 -27.16
CA TYR A 55 -9.99 9.27 -26.80
C TYR A 55 -9.81 9.35 -25.29
N TYR A 56 -8.58 9.27 -24.81
CA TYR A 56 -8.23 9.53 -23.42
C TYR A 56 -6.84 10.18 -23.29
N GLN A 57 -6.64 10.92 -22.21
CA GLN A 57 -5.43 11.68 -21.93
C GLN A 57 -5.19 11.82 -20.43
N ASP A 58 -3.92 11.78 -20.04
CA ASP A 58 -3.43 12.11 -18.71
C ASP A 58 -2.39 13.24 -18.81
N TRP A 59 -2.68 14.40 -18.21
CA TRP A 59 -1.70 15.50 -18.17
C TRP A 59 -0.57 15.27 -17.17
N ARG A 60 -0.68 14.28 -16.26
CA ARG A 60 0.33 13.98 -15.22
C ARG A 60 1.51 13.16 -15.80
N SER A 61 1.22 12.05 -16.48
CA SER A 61 2.21 11.25 -17.20
C SER A 61 2.49 11.71 -18.64
N GLY A 62 1.69 12.65 -19.16
CA GLY A 62 1.76 13.11 -20.55
C GLY A 62 1.26 12.10 -21.59
N LYS A 63 0.74 10.95 -21.15
CA LYS A 63 0.18 9.92 -22.03
C LYS A 63 -1.15 10.36 -22.64
N SER A 64 -1.40 9.99 -23.88
CA SER A 64 -2.72 10.04 -24.50
C SER A 64 -2.86 8.93 -25.52
N GLY A 65 -4.06 8.38 -25.67
CA GLY A 65 -4.32 7.26 -26.57
C GLY A 65 -5.73 7.28 -27.15
N THR A 66 -5.96 6.35 -28.05
CA THR A 66 -7.20 6.22 -28.83
C THR A 66 -7.66 4.77 -28.81
N TRP A 67 -8.96 4.55 -28.66
CA TRP A 67 -9.56 3.22 -28.68
C TRP A 67 -10.59 3.11 -29.80
N GLN A 68 -10.71 1.92 -30.38
CA GLN A 68 -11.73 1.54 -31.37
C GLN A 68 -12.33 0.19 -30.98
N ALA A 69 -13.65 0.07 -31.11
CA ALA A 69 -14.37 -1.18 -30.84
C ALA A 69 -14.09 -2.28 -31.88
N ARG A 70 -13.59 -1.91 -33.07
CA ARG A 70 -13.30 -2.77 -34.22
C ARG A 70 -12.24 -2.10 -35.09
N ASN A 71 -11.35 -2.90 -35.69
CA ASN A 71 -10.41 -2.41 -36.72
C ASN A 71 -11.16 -1.76 -37.90
N PRO A 72 -10.59 -0.73 -38.54
CA PRO A 72 -11.17 -0.11 -39.73
C PRO A 72 -11.24 -1.11 -40.88
N ARG A 73 -12.30 -1.08 -41.67
CA ARG A 73 -12.51 -1.99 -42.81
C ARG A 73 -11.95 -1.43 -44.11
N ASN A 74 -11.72 -0.12 -44.14
CA ASN A 74 -11.21 0.63 -45.29
C ASN A 74 -10.65 1.99 -44.81
N VAL A 75 -9.94 2.69 -45.69
CA VAL A 75 -9.26 3.97 -45.40
C VAL A 75 -10.23 5.10 -44.99
N TRP A 76 -11.49 5.08 -45.43
CA TRP A 76 -12.48 6.10 -45.04
C TRP A 76 -12.93 5.96 -43.58
N ASP A 77 -13.04 4.73 -43.07
CA ASP A 77 -13.33 4.48 -41.64
C ASP A 77 -12.22 5.09 -40.76
N GLU A 78 -10.97 4.94 -41.18
CA GLU A 78 -9.77 5.42 -40.49
C GLU A 78 -9.62 6.95 -40.57
N LEU A 79 -9.94 7.54 -41.73
CA LEU A 79 -10.03 9.00 -41.91
C LEU A 79 -11.14 9.63 -41.06
N GLU A 80 -12.35 9.05 -41.03
CA GLU A 80 -13.44 9.57 -40.21
C GLU A 80 -13.13 9.43 -38.72
N PHE A 81 -12.56 8.31 -38.28
CA PHE A 81 -12.10 8.16 -36.91
C PHE A 81 -11.09 9.25 -36.54
N SER A 82 -10.07 9.46 -37.38
CA SER A 82 -9.02 10.46 -37.17
C SER A 82 -9.61 11.87 -37.02
N ARG A 83 -10.51 12.28 -37.92
CA ARG A 83 -11.25 13.55 -37.84
C ARG A 83 -11.99 13.70 -36.50
N ARG A 84 -12.70 12.65 -36.06
CA ARG A 84 -13.51 12.68 -34.82
C ARG A 84 -12.64 12.72 -33.54
N ILE A 85 -11.44 12.16 -33.59
CA ILE A 85 -10.44 12.30 -32.51
C ILE A 85 -9.84 13.71 -32.49
N GLU A 86 -9.56 14.30 -33.66
CA GLU A 86 -9.02 15.66 -33.79
C GLU A 86 -10.03 16.72 -33.32
N GLU A 87 -11.31 16.59 -33.71
CA GLU A 87 -12.43 17.40 -33.20
C GLU A 87 -12.58 17.31 -31.67
N ALA A 88 -12.44 16.11 -31.11
CA ALA A 88 -12.48 15.91 -29.67
C ALA A 88 -11.29 16.61 -28.96
N LYS A 89 -10.06 16.42 -29.44
CA LYS A 89 -8.86 17.09 -28.91
C LYS A 89 -9.01 18.61 -28.94
N ALA A 90 -9.45 19.17 -30.06
CA ALA A 90 -9.62 20.61 -30.23
C ALA A 90 -10.61 21.21 -29.20
N GLU A 91 -11.75 20.57 -28.94
CA GLU A 91 -12.71 21.06 -27.94
C GLU A 91 -12.17 20.91 -26.50
N LEU A 92 -11.43 19.86 -26.20
CA LEU A 92 -10.78 19.67 -24.89
C LEU A 92 -9.72 20.75 -24.60
N GLU A 93 -8.85 21.02 -25.58
CA GLU A 93 -7.84 22.08 -25.50
C GLU A 93 -8.49 23.47 -25.40
N HIS A 94 -9.53 23.72 -26.18
CA HIS A 94 -10.31 24.94 -26.16
C HIS A 94 -11.01 25.17 -24.79
N GLN A 95 -11.55 24.13 -24.15
CA GLN A 95 -12.08 24.23 -22.78
C GLN A 95 -10.98 24.51 -21.74
N ALA A 96 -9.82 23.86 -21.84
CA ALA A 96 -8.69 24.12 -20.94
C ALA A 96 -8.16 25.56 -21.11
N GLN A 97 -8.00 26.01 -22.36
CA GLN A 97 -7.54 27.35 -22.70
C GLN A 97 -8.53 28.42 -22.22
N ARG A 98 -9.85 28.20 -22.35
CA ARG A 98 -10.87 29.11 -21.79
C ARG A 98 -10.77 29.26 -20.26
N ARG A 99 -10.47 28.18 -19.52
CA ARG A 99 -10.24 28.24 -18.06
C ARG A 99 -8.95 28.99 -17.71
N PHE A 100 -7.86 28.71 -18.42
CA PHE A 100 -6.57 29.38 -18.21
C PHE A 100 -6.63 30.89 -18.52
N GLN A 101 -7.28 31.27 -19.62
CA GLN A 101 -7.56 32.66 -19.96
C GLN A 101 -8.50 33.31 -18.95
N GLY A 102 -9.53 32.60 -18.47
CA GLY A 102 -10.44 33.08 -17.42
C GLY A 102 -9.72 33.37 -16.09
N LYS A 103 -8.83 32.47 -15.64
CA LYS A 103 -8.00 32.69 -14.45
C LYS A 103 -7.07 33.90 -14.63
N LYS A 104 -6.35 34.01 -15.75
CA LYS A 104 -5.49 35.17 -16.04
C LYS A 104 -6.27 36.48 -16.14
N ALA A 105 -7.48 36.46 -16.69
CA ALA A 105 -8.37 37.62 -16.73
C ALA A 105 -8.85 38.02 -15.32
N ALA A 106 -9.21 37.04 -14.49
CA ALA A 106 -9.57 37.26 -13.08
C ALA A 106 -8.39 37.85 -12.28
N GLU A 107 -7.17 37.31 -12.44
CA GLU A 107 -5.95 37.84 -11.81
C GLU A 107 -5.66 39.27 -12.27
N PHE A 108 -5.72 39.56 -13.57
CA PHE A 108 -5.48 40.89 -14.14
C PHE A 108 -6.50 41.93 -13.64
N LEU A 109 -7.79 41.58 -13.61
CA LEU A 109 -8.85 42.43 -13.06
C LEU A 109 -8.67 42.63 -11.55
N TRP A 110 -8.33 41.57 -10.80
CA TRP A 110 -8.11 41.63 -9.36
C TRP A 110 -6.93 42.53 -8.99
N HIS A 111 -5.80 42.42 -9.72
CA HIS A 111 -4.61 43.26 -9.51
C HIS A 111 -4.84 44.72 -9.86
N LYS A 112 -5.66 45.03 -10.87
CA LYS A 112 -6.05 46.41 -11.22
C LYS A 112 -7.06 47.02 -10.25
N ALA A 113 -7.88 46.20 -9.59
CA ALA A 113 -8.93 46.66 -8.72
C ALA A 113 -8.37 47.17 -7.37
N GLU A 114 -8.94 48.26 -6.87
CA GLU A 114 -8.60 48.85 -5.57
C GLU A 114 -9.40 48.19 -4.45
N ALA A 115 -8.97 48.29 -3.19
CA ALA A 115 -9.79 47.84 -2.06
C ALA A 115 -11.11 48.63 -2.03
N ALA A 116 -12.25 47.93 -1.96
CA ALA A 116 -13.53 48.63 -1.90
C ALA A 116 -13.73 49.24 -0.51
N THR A 117 -14.06 50.53 -0.45
CA THR A 117 -14.53 51.22 0.76
C THR A 117 -16.05 51.40 0.74
N GLU A 118 -16.63 51.56 -0.45
CA GLU A 118 -18.04 51.85 -0.68
C GLU A 118 -18.51 51.34 -2.06
N HIS A 119 -19.76 50.90 -2.13
CA HIS A 119 -20.47 50.55 -3.37
C HIS A 119 -21.99 50.54 -3.09
N PRO A 120 -22.87 50.92 -4.05
CA PRO A 120 -24.31 51.00 -3.80
C PRO A 120 -24.96 49.69 -3.34
N TYR A 121 -24.46 48.53 -3.79
CA TYR A 121 -24.93 47.23 -3.29
C TYR A 121 -24.65 47.04 -1.78
N LEU A 122 -23.47 47.46 -1.32
CA LEU A 122 -23.05 47.34 0.08
C LEU A 122 -23.87 48.27 0.97
N GLN A 123 -24.10 49.50 0.52
CA GLN A 123 -24.99 50.46 1.17
C GLN A 123 -26.44 49.94 1.23
N LYS A 124 -26.94 49.35 0.13
CA LYS A 124 -28.32 48.83 0.05
C LYS A 124 -28.58 47.59 0.92
N LYS A 125 -27.62 46.66 1.03
CA LYS A 125 -27.71 45.51 1.95
C LYS A 125 -27.18 45.84 3.36
N ASN A 126 -26.61 47.03 3.58
CA ASN A 126 -26.07 47.53 4.84
C ASN A 126 -24.96 46.63 5.43
N VAL A 127 -23.91 46.39 4.64
CA VAL A 127 -22.78 45.49 4.97
C VAL A 127 -21.42 46.07 4.57
N GLN A 128 -20.36 45.67 5.27
CA GLN A 128 -18.97 46.13 5.07
C GLN A 128 -18.22 45.37 3.97
N PRO A 129 -17.20 45.99 3.32
CA PRO A 129 -16.45 45.43 2.19
C PRO A 129 -15.34 44.44 2.59
N PHE A 130 -15.65 43.37 3.32
CA PHE A 130 -14.65 42.35 3.69
C PHE A 130 -14.05 41.64 2.48
N GLY A 131 -12.75 41.83 2.25
CA GLY A 131 -11.94 41.10 1.28
C GLY A 131 -12.35 41.30 -0.18
N VAL A 132 -13.08 42.38 -0.51
CA VAL A 132 -13.59 42.70 -1.85
C VAL A 132 -12.92 43.95 -2.43
N ARG A 133 -12.99 44.08 -3.76
CA ARG A 133 -12.34 45.16 -4.52
C ARG A 133 -13.31 45.90 -5.43
N ARG A 134 -12.97 47.11 -5.88
CA ARG A 134 -13.75 47.91 -6.83
C ARG A 134 -12.94 48.16 -8.09
N LEU A 135 -13.57 48.04 -9.27
CA LEU A 135 -12.98 48.39 -10.57
C LEU A 135 -14.08 48.90 -11.51
N ASP A 136 -13.82 50.03 -12.17
CA ASP A 136 -14.72 50.67 -13.14
C ASP A 136 -16.15 50.91 -12.62
N GLY A 137 -16.28 51.16 -11.30
CA GLY A 137 -17.55 51.39 -10.61
C GLY A 137 -18.26 50.13 -10.11
N ASP A 138 -17.81 48.94 -10.50
CA ASP A 138 -18.41 47.66 -10.11
C ASP A 138 -17.61 46.97 -8.97
N LEU A 139 -18.31 46.19 -8.13
CA LEU A 139 -17.72 45.44 -7.03
C LEU A 139 -17.26 44.04 -7.47
N LEU A 140 -16.07 43.63 -7.05
CA LEU A 140 -15.43 42.35 -7.36
C LEU A 140 -15.20 41.53 -6.08
N ILE A 141 -15.76 40.33 -6.08
CA ILE A 141 -15.65 39.33 -5.00
C ILE A 141 -14.79 38.18 -5.53
N PRO A 142 -13.67 37.82 -4.86
CA PRO A 142 -12.77 36.80 -5.36
C PRO A 142 -13.32 35.39 -5.12
N VAL A 143 -13.23 34.53 -6.13
CA VAL A 143 -13.54 33.10 -6.00
C VAL A 143 -12.22 32.36 -5.80
N ARG A 144 -12.04 31.74 -4.63
CA ARG A 144 -10.78 31.13 -4.19
C ARG A 144 -10.93 29.67 -3.78
N ASP A 145 -9.85 28.91 -3.86
CA ASP A 145 -9.73 27.62 -3.19
C ASP A 145 -9.44 27.79 -1.69
N VAL A 146 -9.31 26.67 -0.98
CA VAL A 146 -9.09 26.64 0.48
C VAL A 146 -7.63 26.97 0.86
N GLU A 147 -6.76 27.15 -0.14
CA GLU A 147 -5.39 27.68 -0.11
C GLU A 147 -5.37 29.20 -0.26
N GLY A 148 -6.43 29.78 -0.84
CA GLY A 148 -6.56 31.21 -1.10
C GLY A 148 -6.09 31.65 -2.49
N ASN A 149 -5.73 30.74 -3.39
CA ASN A 149 -5.43 31.05 -4.80
C ASN A 149 -6.68 31.57 -5.52
N LEU A 150 -6.51 32.48 -6.48
CA LEU A 150 -7.64 32.99 -7.26
C LEU A 150 -8.01 32.01 -8.38
N HIS A 151 -9.30 31.70 -8.51
CA HIS A 151 -9.87 30.86 -9.58
C HIS A 151 -11.04 31.52 -10.33
N GLY A 152 -11.36 32.76 -9.98
CA GLY A 152 -12.33 33.58 -10.70
C GLY A 152 -12.80 34.79 -9.90
N LEU A 153 -13.82 35.47 -10.41
CA LEU A 153 -14.43 36.65 -9.77
C LEU A 153 -15.96 36.60 -9.93
N GLN A 154 -16.70 36.89 -8.86
CA GLN A 154 -18.07 37.40 -8.99
C GLN A 154 -18.01 38.93 -9.07
N LYS A 155 -18.63 39.49 -10.12
CA LYS A 155 -18.79 40.93 -10.35
C LYS A 155 -20.24 41.32 -10.01
N ILE A 156 -20.42 42.27 -9.11
CA ILE A 156 -21.72 42.87 -8.80
C ILE A 156 -21.71 44.29 -9.36
N THR A 157 -22.62 44.56 -10.31
CA THR A 157 -22.64 45.89 -10.95
C THR A 157 -23.18 46.99 -10.04
N PHE A 158 -22.98 48.25 -10.43
CA PHE A 158 -23.60 49.42 -9.77
C PHE A 158 -25.12 49.23 -9.51
N ASN A 159 -25.83 48.61 -10.46
CA ASN A 159 -27.27 48.31 -10.35
C ASN A 159 -27.59 47.04 -9.52
N GLY A 160 -26.61 46.43 -8.87
CA GLY A 160 -26.75 45.23 -8.04
C GLY A 160 -26.83 43.90 -8.79
N GLN A 161 -26.59 43.86 -10.11
CA GLN A 161 -26.62 42.60 -10.87
C GLN A 161 -25.35 41.79 -10.61
N LYS A 162 -25.49 40.61 -9.98
CA LYS A 162 -24.42 39.63 -9.78
C LYS A 162 -24.17 38.85 -11.09
N ARG A 163 -22.91 38.75 -11.54
CA ARG A 163 -22.47 37.92 -12.69
C ARG A 163 -21.07 37.38 -12.42
N PHE A 164 -20.72 36.18 -12.88
CA PHE A 164 -19.34 35.68 -12.80
C PHE A 164 -18.53 36.13 -14.02
N VAL A 165 -17.22 36.36 -13.84
CA VAL A 165 -16.29 36.59 -14.95
C VAL A 165 -16.12 35.27 -15.74
N PRO A 166 -16.16 35.29 -17.09
CA PRO A 166 -16.04 34.09 -17.90
C PRO A 166 -14.81 33.23 -17.55
N GLY A 167 -15.01 31.92 -17.41
CA GLY A 167 -13.97 30.98 -17.00
C GLY A 167 -13.75 30.84 -15.49
N THR A 168 -14.48 31.58 -14.65
CA THR A 168 -14.51 31.39 -13.18
C THR A 168 -14.88 29.95 -12.82
N ALA A 169 -14.01 29.24 -12.10
CA ALA A 169 -14.31 27.93 -11.55
C ALA A 169 -14.97 28.08 -10.18
N LEU A 170 -16.23 27.64 -10.03
CA LEU A 170 -17.02 27.85 -8.80
C LEU A 170 -17.08 26.63 -7.87
N LYS A 171 -17.12 25.41 -8.42
CA LYS A 171 -17.36 24.18 -7.63
C LYS A 171 -16.26 23.97 -6.59
N GLY A 172 -16.62 23.99 -5.31
CA GLY A 172 -15.69 23.86 -4.16
C GLY A 172 -14.96 25.14 -3.78
N HIS A 173 -15.08 26.19 -4.59
CA HIS A 173 -14.43 27.48 -4.36
C HIS A 173 -15.39 28.50 -3.75
N PHE A 174 -14.87 29.39 -2.90
CA PHE A 174 -15.63 30.31 -2.06
C PHE A 174 -14.92 31.66 -1.91
N HIS A 175 -15.58 32.63 -1.28
CA HIS A 175 -14.91 33.81 -0.71
C HIS A 175 -14.89 33.69 0.82
N LEU A 176 -13.74 33.99 1.44
CA LEU A 176 -13.56 33.88 2.88
C LEU A 176 -13.48 35.27 3.53
N LEU A 177 -14.28 35.45 4.57
CA LEU A 177 -14.29 36.62 5.44
C LEU A 177 -13.66 36.21 6.79
N GLY A 178 -12.74 37.01 7.31
CA GLY A 178 -11.94 36.67 8.49
C GLY A 178 -10.89 35.57 8.22
N THR A 179 -10.35 35.00 9.31
CA THR A 179 -9.37 33.91 9.29
C THR A 179 -9.94 32.71 10.05
N PRO A 180 -9.81 31.46 9.56
CA PRO A 180 -10.31 30.28 10.26
C PRO A 180 -9.73 30.16 11.67
N GLY A 181 -10.60 29.93 12.66
CA GLY A 181 -10.26 29.70 14.06
C GLY A 181 -10.80 28.35 14.53
N GLU A 182 -11.43 28.32 15.71
CA GLU A 182 -12.11 27.12 16.23
C GLU A 182 -13.46 26.84 15.55
N LYS A 183 -14.14 27.90 15.07
CA LYS A 183 -15.44 27.84 14.39
C LYS A 183 -15.38 28.55 13.03
N LEU A 184 -16.22 28.12 12.09
CA LEU A 184 -16.40 28.79 10.80
C LEU A 184 -17.85 28.63 10.30
N LEU A 185 -18.43 29.71 9.80
CA LEU A 185 -19.76 29.76 9.22
C LEU A 185 -19.70 29.54 7.70
N ILE A 186 -20.68 28.86 7.09
CA ILE A 186 -20.80 28.71 5.63
C ILE A 186 -22.20 29.17 5.21
N CYS A 187 -22.31 30.04 4.21
CA CYS A 187 -23.60 30.52 3.68
C CYS A 187 -23.54 30.76 2.16
N GLU A 188 -24.69 31.00 1.54
CA GLU A 188 -24.78 31.21 0.09
C GLU A 188 -24.35 32.63 -0.34
N GLY A 189 -24.98 33.67 0.23
CA GLY A 189 -24.79 35.05 -0.21
C GLY A 189 -23.59 35.79 0.42
N TYR A 190 -22.95 36.69 -0.35
CA TYR A 190 -21.92 37.58 0.20
C TYR A 190 -22.46 38.55 1.26
N ALA A 191 -23.67 39.10 1.06
CA ALA A 191 -24.30 39.97 2.04
C ALA A 191 -24.60 39.18 3.33
N THR A 192 -25.18 37.99 3.21
CA THR A 192 -25.33 37.01 4.30
C THR A 192 -24.00 36.78 5.03
N ALA A 193 -22.91 36.53 4.30
CA ALA A 193 -21.59 36.30 4.87
C ALA A 193 -21.05 37.52 5.64
N ALA A 194 -21.18 38.72 5.07
CA ALA A 194 -20.73 39.95 5.70
C ALA A 194 -21.56 40.28 6.96
N THR A 195 -22.89 40.13 6.91
CA THR A 195 -23.75 40.28 8.09
C THR A 195 -23.40 39.28 9.19
N LEU A 196 -23.23 38.00 8.84
CA LEU A 196 -22.81 36.97 9.80
C LEU A 196 -21.44 37.30 10.43
N HIS A 197 -20.48 37.77 9.63
CA HIS A 197 -19.15 38.16 10.11
C HIS A 197 -19.21 39.38 11.04
N GLU A 198 -19.94 40.43 10.67
CA GLU A 198 -20.12 41.65 11.49
C GLU A 198 -20.82 41.41 12.82
N ILE A 199 -21.75 40.45 12.86
CA ILE A 199 -22.58 40.19 14.04
C ILE A 199 -21.90 39.19 14.98
N THR A 200 -21.27 38.14 14.45
CA THR A 200 -20.71 37.05 15.26
C THR A 200 -19.20 37.20 15.53
N GLY A 201 -18.48 37.97 14.71
CA GLY A 201 -17.03 38.00 14.68
C GLY A 201 -16.36 36.72 14.14
N LEU A 202 -17.11 35.66 13.86
CA LEU A 202 -16.61 34.39 13.35
C LEU A 202 -16.25 34.49 11.86
N PRO A 203 -15.27 33.72 11.37
CA PRO A 203 -14.95 33.66 9.94
C PRO A 203 -16.09 33.01 9.14
N VAL A 204 -16.31 33.48 7.91
CA VAL A 204 -17.45 33.06 7.08
C VAL A 204 -17.04 32.75 5.65
N ALA A 205 -17.42 31.58 5.14
CA ALA A 205 -17.24 31.18 3.75
C ALA A 205 -18.54 31.42 2.94
N CYS A 206 -18.46 32.34 1.99
CA CYS A 206 -19.50 32.60 0.98
C CYS A 206 -19.36 31.58 -0.17
N ALA A 207 -20.27 30.63 -0.26
CA ALA A 207 -20.29 29.59 -1.30
C ALA A 207 -20.87 30.06 -2.65
N PHE A 208 -21.45 31.26 -2.70
CA PHE A 208 -22.09 31.90 -3.87
C PHE A 208 -23.34 31.23 -4.46
N SER A 209 -23.62 29.95 -4.17
CA SER A 209 -24.90 29.30 -4.50
C SER A 209 -25.20 28.07 -3.64
N ALA A 210 -26.48 27.74 -3.44
CA ALA A 210 -26.95 26.56 -2.70
C ALA A 210 -26.28 25.27 -3.21
N GLY A 211 -26.23 25.10 -4.53
CA GLY A 211 -25.59 23.96 -5.20
C GLY A 211 -24.08 23.83 -4.99
N ASN A 212 -23.43 24.84 -4.39
CA ASN A 212 -22.01 24.83 -4.06
C ASN A 212 -21.72 24.64 -2.55
N LEU A 213 -22.71 24.86 -1.66
CA LEU A 213 -22.56 24.76 -0.20
C LEU A 213 -21.86 23.47 0.23
N LYS A 214 -22.35 22.32 -0.24
CA LYS A 214 -21.80 21.00 0.09
C LYS A 214 -20.37 20.79 -0.43
N ALA A 215 -20.04 21.34 -1.60
CA ALA A 215 -18.68 21.24 -2.14
C ALA A 215 -17.71 22.09 -1.31
N VAL A 216 -18.07 23.34 -1.00
CA VAL A 216 -17.29 24.25 -0.16
C VAL A 216 -17.10 23.68 1.25
N ALA A 217 -18.15 23.12 1.86
CA ALA A 217 -18.06 22.48 3.17
C ALA A 217 -17.07 21.30 3.16
N LEU A 218 -17.11 20.44 2.12
CA LEU A 218 -16.18 19.32 1.98
C LEU A 218 -14.73 19.79 1.82
N GLU A 219 -14.43 20.79 1.00
CA GLU A 219 -13.05 21.31 0.87
C GLU A 219 -12.55 21.96 2.17
N ILE A 220 -13.41 22.68 2.90
CA ILE A 220 -13.06 23.24 4.21
C ILE A 220 -12.82 22.13 5.25
N ARG A 221 -13.66 21.09 5.31
CA ARG A 221 -13.49 19.94 6.23
C ARG A 221 -12.23 19.14 5.93
N LYS A 222 -11.85 18.97 4.65
CA LYS A 222 -10.59 18.33 4.26
C LYS A 222 -9.38 19.06 4.85
N LYS A 223 -9.33 20.39 4.74
CA LYS A 223 -8.19 21.20 5.23
C LYS A 223 -8.18 21.39 6.73
N TYR A 224 -9.36 21.50 7.35
CA TYR A 224 -9.50 21.73 8.79
C TYR A 224 -10.37 20.65 9.45
N PRO A 225 -9.86 19.40 9.63
CA PRO A 225 -10.65 18.29 10.14
C PRO A 225 -11.34 18.55 11.48
N GLY A 226 -10.69 19.29 12.41
CA GLY A 226 -11.24 19.61 13.74
C GLY A 226 -12.09 20.89 13.84
N LEU A 227 -12.31 21.62 12.74
CA LEU A 227 -13.04 22.90 12.76
C LEU A 227 -14.53 22.72 13.06
N GLN A 228 -15.12 23.53 13.94
CA GLN A 228 -16.58 23.54 14.11
C GLN A 228 -17.23 24.32 12.95
N ILE A 229 -17.59 23.58 11.90
CA ILE A 229 -18.31 24.10 10.74
C ILE A 229 -19.79 24.26 11.11
N ILE A 230 -20.35 25.45 10.86
CA ILE A 230 -21.75 25.78 11.05
C ILE A 230 -22.30 26.25 9.70
N VAL A 231 -23.25 25.54 9.11
CA VAL A 231 -23.87 25.94 7.84
C VAL A 231 -25.12 26.76 8.12
N CYS A 232 -25.13 28.01 7.66
CA CYS A 232 -26.30 28.89 7.73
C CYS A 232 -27.17 28.66 6.49
N ALA A 233 -28.43 28.30 6.72
CA ALA A 233 -29.43 28.17 5.67
C ALA A 233 -29.99 29.53 5.26
N ASP A 234 -30.18 29.72 3.96
CA ASP A 234 -31.17 30.68 3.44
C ASP A 234 -32.52 29.91 3.38
N ASP A 235 -33.58 30.46 3.97
CA ASP A 235 -34.89 29.81 4.09
C ASP A 235 -35.83 30.22 2.96
N ASP A 236 -35.78 29.49 1.84
CA ASP A 236 -36.55 29.73 0.63
C ASP A 236 -38.01 29.26 0.73
N HIS A 237 -38.72 29.65 1.81
CA HIS A 237 -40.08 29.22 2.13
C HIS A 237 -41.10 29.37 0.98
N ALA A 238 -40.91 30.35 0.09
CA ALA A 238 -41.76 30.60 -1.07
C ALA A 238 -41.43 29.74 -2.30
N THR A 239 -40.39 28.91 -2.24
CA THR A 239 -39.94 28.02 -3.31
C THR A 239 -40.25 26.55 -2.96
N GLU A 240 -40.89 25.82 -3.88
CA GLU A 240 -41.22 24.42 -3.70
C GLU A 240 -39.96 23.59 -3.36
N GLY A 241 -40.02 22.86 -2.24
CA GLY A 241 -38.91 22.03 -1.74
C GLY A 241 -37.79 22.78 -1.01
N ASN A 242 -37.89 24.11 -0.82
CA ASN A 242 -36.95 24.94 -0.04
C ASN A 242 -35.46 24.60 -0.31
N PRO A 243 -34.92 24.97 -1.49
CA PRO A 243 -33.61 24.50 -1.95
C PRO A 243 -32.44 24.98 -1.08
N GLY A 244 -32.46 26.22 -0.57
CA GLY A 244 -31.45 26.74 0.36
C GLY A 244 -31.33 25.91 1.63
N LEU A 245 -32.43 25.69 2.36
CA LEU A 245 -32.46 24.87 3.58
C LEU A 245 -32.07 23.41 3.31
N THR A 246 -32.55 22.83 2.20
CA THR A 246 -32.21 21.45 1.81
C THR A 246 -30.70 21.31 1.50
N ALA A 247 -30.12 22.25 0.76
CA ALA A 247 -28.70 22.24 0.44
C ALA A 247 -27.81 22.51 1.68
N ALA A 248 -28.26 23.38 2.59
CA ALA A 248 -27.58 23.64 3.85
C ALA A 248 -27.55 22.40 4.77
N ARG A 249 -28.68 21.69 4.90
CA ARG A 249 -28.76 20.40 5.61
C ARG A 249 -27.81 19.35 5.02
N GLU A 250 -27.79 19.21 3.69
CA GLU A 250 -26.90 18.28 3.02
C GLU A 250 -25.41 18.62 3.13
N ALA A 251 -25.08 19.92 3.25
CA ALA A 251 -23.72 20.37 3.49
C ALA A 251 -23.26 20.09 4.92
N ALA A 252 -24.10 20.40 5.92
CA ALA A 252 -23.84 20.12 7.33
C ALA A 252 -23.67 18.61 7.59
N LEU A 253 -24.62 17.79 7.12
CA LEU A 253 -24.56 16.33 7.23
C LEU A 253 -23.28 15.73 6.61
N ALA A 254 -22.85 16.26 5.46
CA ALA A 254 -21.69 15.76 4.74
C ALA A 254 -20.34 16.07 5.41
N VAL A 255 -20.32 16.87 6.47
CA VAL A 255 -19.09 17.26 7.18
C VAL A 255 -19.17 17.10 8.70
N ASP A 256 -20.21 16.45 9.23
CA ASP A 256 -20.48 16.39 10.68
C ASP A 256 -20.53 17.81 11.31
N GLY A 257 -21.15 18.75 10.59
CA GLY A 257 -21.28 20.16 10.96
C GLY A 257 -22.65 20.49 11.55
N LEU A 258 -22.73 21.66 12.19
CA LEU A 258 -23.99 22.20 12.74
C LEU A 258 -24.78 22.94 11.65
N LEU A 259 -26.08 23.14 11.89
CA LEU A 259 -26.98 23.88 11.00
C LEU A 259 -27.59 25.06 11.76
N ALA A 260 -27.47 26.27 11.22
CA ALA A 260 -28.22 27.44 11.66
C ALA A 260 -29.39 27.69 10.71
N VAL A 261 -30.62 27.77 11.22
CA VAL A 261 -31.84 28.02 10.44
C VAL A 261 -32.46 29.34 10.91
N PRO A 262 -32.70 30.32 10.02
CA PRO A 262 -33.21 31.63 10.42
C PRO A 262 -34.71 31.57 10.76
N GLU A 263 -35.05 31.86 12.01
CA GLU A 263 -36.43 32.09 12.44
C GLU A 263 -36.83 33.55 12.14
N PHE A 264 -37.83 33.74 11.28
CA PHE A 264 -38.31 35.06 10.87
C PHE A 264 -39.61 35.46 11.62
N PRO A 265 -39.78 36.76 11.98
CA PRO A 265 -41.01 37.25 12.60
C PRO A 265 -42.17 37.34 11.59
N ASP A 266 -43.42 37.40 12.08
CA ASP A 266 -44.65 37.49 11.27
C ASP A 266 -44.69 38.66 10.25
N THR A 267 -43.81 39.66 10.40
CA THR A 267 -43.65 40.79 9.47
C THR A 267 -42.79 40.47 8.23
N ARG A 268 -42.43 39.21 8.02
CA ARG A 268 -41.63 38.71 6.89
C ARG A 268 -42.30 38.96 5.53
N GLY A 269 -41.54 39.42 4.54
CA GLY A 269 -41.97 39.43 3.13
C GLY A 269 -41.50 38.19 2.36
N GLU A 270 -42.12 37.90 1.21
CA GLU A 270 -41.81 36.76 0.32
C GLU A 270 -40.33 36.62 -0.09
N LYS A 271 -39.54 37.70 0.06
CA LYS A 271 -38.14 37.80 -0.38
C LYS A 271 -37.13 37.85 0.77
N ASP A 272 -37.60 37.77 2.01
CA ASP A 272 -36.75 37.73 3.20
C ASP A 272 -36.41 36.27 3.51
N THR A 273 -35.26 35.79 3.02
CA THR A 273 -34.82 34.40 3.15
C THR A 273 -33.44 34.25 3.83
N ASP A 274 -32.56 35.24 3.70
CA ASP A 274 -31.18 35.19 4.18
C ASP A 274 -30.99 35.80 5.59
N SER A 275 -29.87 35.48 6.26
CA SER A 275 -29.53 36.03 7.59
C SER A 275 -29.32 37.56 7.59
N ASN A 276 -29.07 38.17 6.42
CA ASN A 276 -28.99 39.63 6.29
C ASN A 276 -30.39 40.25 6.41
N ASP A 277 -31.39 39.64 5.79
CA ASP A 277 -32.78 40.12 5.83
C ASP A 277 -33.43 39.80 7.19
N LEU A 278 -32.98 38.74 7.89
CA LEU A 278 -33.26 38.55 9.31
C LEU A 278 -32.69 39.70 10.17
N ALA A 279 -31.42 40.09 9.96
CA ALA A 279 -30.82 41.23 10.68
C ALA A 279 -31.55 42.56 10.43
N ARG A 280 -32.14 42.72 9.23
CA ARG A 280 -32.95 43.88 8.83
C ARG A 280 -34.32 43.92 9.51
N LEU A 281 -34.92 42.76 9.80
CA LEU A 281 -36.27 42.65 10.38
C LEU A 281 -36.26 42.53 11.91
N ALA A 282 -35.38 41.70 12.47
CA ALA A 282 -35.34 41.35 13.89
C ALA A 282 -34.05 41.78 14.61
N GLY A 283 -33.15 42.48 13.91
CA GLY A 283 -31.93 43.04 14.50
C GLY A 283 -30.79 42.03 14.71
N ARG A 284 -29.71 42.50 15.33
CA ARG A 284 -28.48 41.69 15.52
C ARG A 284 -28.66 40.52 16.49
N GLU A 285 -29.51 40.69 17.51
CA GLU A 285 -29.75 39.68 18.54
C GLU A 285 -30.42 38.42 17.97
N ALA A 286 -31.34 38.56 17.01
CA ALA A 286 -31.97 37.42 16.34
C ALA A 286 -30.98 36.59 15.51
N VAL A 287 -29.99 37.23 14.88
CA VAL A 287 -28.93 36.52 14.13
C VAL A 287 -27.94 35.84 15.07
N LEU A 288 -27.59 36.49 16.20
CA LEU A 288 -26.82 35.84 17.27
C LEU A 288 -27.57 34.64 17.86
N ALA A 289 -28.86 34.77 18.10
CA ALA A 289 -29.71 33.68 18.59
C ALA A 289 -29.73 32.52 17.59
N CYS A 290 -29.98 32.78 16.30
CA CYS A 290 -29.93 31.77 15.22
C CYS A 290 -28.59 31.02 15.15
N VAL A 291 -27.45 31.73 15.23
CA VAL A 291 -26.12 31.10 15.17
C VAL A 291 -25.74 30.36 16.46
N ASN A 292 -26.19 30.82 17.62
CA ASN A 292 -25.96 30.13 18.91
C ASN A 292 -26.93 28.96 19.13
N ALA A 293 -28.13 29.02 18.54
CA ALA A 293 -29.12 27.94 18.49
C ALA A 293 -28.84 26.94 17.36
N ALA A 294 -27.79 27.12 16.55
CA ALA A 294 -27.19 26.05 15.77
C ALA A 294 -26.63 25.01 16.76
N GLU A 295 -27.43 23.99 17.04
CA GLU A 295 -27.51 23.44 18.39
C GLU A 295 -26.21 22.85 18.95
N SER A 296 -26.01 23.04 20.25
CA SER A 296 -25.10 22.21 21.06
C SER A 296 -25.71 20.84 21.43
N SER A 297 -26.63 20.32 20.60
CA SER A 297 -27.36 19.05 20.76
C SER A 297 -26.92 17.89 19.83
N PRO A 298 -25.70 17.83 19.23
CA PRO A 298 -25.34 16.73 18.33
C PRO A 298 -25.10 15.39 19.05
N GLY A 299 -25.11 15.36 20.39
CA GLY A 299 -24.93 14.12 21.16
C GLY A 299 -26.06 13.11 21.00
N GLU A 300 -27.31 13.57 20.82
CA GLU A 300 -28.48 12.70 20.65
C GLU A 300 -29.08 12.77 19.25
N ALA A 301 -29.15 13.95 18.62
CA ALA A 301 -29.72 14.07 17.27
C ALA A 301 -28.83 13.43 16.19
N ASN A 302 -27.50 13.61 16.26
CA ASN A 302 -26.56 13.01 15.31
C ASN A 302 -26.42 11.50 15.56
N ASN A 303 -26.44 11.06 16.82
CA ASN A 303 -26.55 9.63 17.15
C ASN A 303 -27.89 9.05 16.69
N SER A 304 -29.01 9.77 16.80
CA SER A 304 -30.31 9.32 16.28
C SER A 304 -30.28 9.16 14.76
N LEU A 305 -29.69 10.11 14.02
CA LEU A 305 -29.51 9.96 12.56
C LEU A 305 -28.55 8.84 12.20
N LYS A 306 -27.40 8.70 12.89
CA LYS A 306 -26.42 7.62 12.64
C LYS A 306 -27.00 6.25 13.00
N ASN A 307 -27.76 6.13 14.08
CA ASN A 307 -28.49 4.93 14.48
C ASN A 307 -29.65 4.63 13.53
N ALA A 308 -30.35 5.64 13.01
CA ALA A 308 -31.39 5.44 12.00
C ALA A 308 -30.80 5.00 10.66
N ILE A 309 -29.69 5.61 10.20
CA ILE A 309 -28.95 5.16 9.01
C ILE A 309 -28.42 3.73 9.21
N ARG A 310 -27.98 3.36 10.41
CA ARG A 310 -27.57 1.99 10.76
C ARG A 310 -28.76 1.00 10.72
N ARG A 311 -29.88 1.31 11.38
CA ARG A 311 -31.12 0.53 11.30
C ARG A 311 -31.60 0.36 9.85
N LEU A 312 -31.55 1.42 9.05
CA LEU A 312 -31.91 1.39 7.63
C LEU A 312 -30.87 0.63 6.78
N ALA A 313 -29.60 0.58 7.20
CA ALA A 313 -28.59 -0.28 6.61
C ALA A 313 -28.83 -1.77 6.93
N GLU A 314 -29.41 -2.10 8.09
CA GLU A 314 -29.76 -3.46 8.51
C GLU A 314 -31.04 -4.01 7.82
N LEU A 315 -31.96 -3.15 7.34
CA LEU A 315 -33.16 -3.57 6.58
C LEU A 315 -32.83 -4.21 5.22
N SER A 316 -33.66 -5.15 4.75
CA SER A 316 -33.55 -5.66 3.38
C SER A 316 -33.82 -4.55 2.33
N PRO A 317 -33.37 -4.70 1.06
CA PRO A 317 -33.62 -3.70 0.02
C PRO A 317 -35.09 -3.38 -0.24
N LEU A 318 -36.00 -4.35 0.00
CA LEU A 318 -37.45 -4.17 -0.15
C LEU A 318 -38.06 -3.40 1.03
N GLU A 319 -37.69 -3.74 2.26
CA GLU A 319 -38.16 -3.03 3.45
C GLU A 319 -37.66 -1.59 3.48
N TYR A 320 -36.41 -1.36 3.07
CA TYR A 320 -35.85 -0.02 2.90
C TYR A 320 -36.59 0.80 1.83
N ASP A 321 -36.93 0.23 0.66
CA ASP A 321 -37.64 0.97 -0.40
C ASP A 321 -39.05 1.44 0.04
N LEU A 322 -39.70 0.69 0.93
CA LEU A 322 -41.00 1.07 1.52
C LEU A 322 -40.86 2.28 2.46
N VAL A 323 -39.89 2.29 3.38
CA VAL A 323 -39.79 3.33 4.43
C VAL A 323 -38.98 4.57 4.00
N ARG A 324 -38.06 4.46 3.03
CA ARG A 324 -37.07 5.52 2.73
C ARG A 324 -37.63 6.89 2.40
N LYS A 325 -38.88 6.99 1.91
CA LYS A 325 -39.52 8.28 1.62
C LYS A 325 -39.94 9.01 2.88
N GLU A 326 -40.60 8.29 3.78
CA GLU A 326 -41.08 8.83 5.07
C GLU A 326 -39.89 9.12 5.99
N GLU A 327 -38.90 8.22 6.04
CA GLU A 327 -37.65 8.40 6.78
C GLU A 327 -36.83 9.59 6.27
N ALA A 328 -36.66 9.75 4.95
CA ALA A 328 -35.94 10.90 4.39
C ALA A 328 -36.68 12.23 4.65
N GLN A 329 -38.02 12.23 4.58
CA GLN A 329 -38.84 13.39 4.92
C GLN A 329 -38.74 13.75 6.42
N ALA A 330 -38.77 12.76 7.31
CA ALA A 330 -38.62 12.95 8.75
C ALA A 330 -37.21 13.46 9.13
N MET A 331 -36.17 12.97 8.45
CA MET A 331 -34.79 13.45 8.58
C MET A 331 -34.54 14.79 7.85
N GLY A 332 -35.49 15.27 7.06
CA GLY A 332 -35.39 16.54 6.34
C GLY A 332 -34.34 16.56 5.23
N VAL A 333 -34.00 15.41 4.64
CA VAL A 333 -32.97 15.22 3.58
C VAL A 333 -33.59 14.67 2.30
N ARG A 334 -32.90 14.80 1.15
CA ARG A 334 -33.35 14.11 -0.07
C ARG A 334 -33.15 12.60 0.05
N ALA A 335 -34.13 11.81 -0.40
CA ALA A 335 -34.07 10.35 -0.38
C ALA A 335 -32.83 9.78 -1.08
N SER A 336 -32.34 10.42 -2.15
CA SER A 336 -31.10 10.02 -2.83
C SER A 336 -29.82 10.21 -2.00
N VAL A 337 -29.85 11.06 -0.96
CA VAL A 337 -28.76 11.23 0.01
C VAL A 337 -28.88 10.19 1.12
N LEU A 338 -30.09 9.84 1.55
CA LEU A 338 -30.33 8.70 2.44
C LEU A 338 -29.89 7.39 1.78
N ASP A 339 -30.27 7.16 0.51
CA ASP A 339 -29.84 6.03 -0.32
C ASP A 339 -28.29 5.94 -0.38
N ALA A 340 -27.61 7.08 -0.56
CA ALA A 340 -26.15 7.14 -0.59
C ALA A 340 -25.50 6.90 0.78
N ALA A 341 -26.08 7.43 1.87
CA ALA A 341 -25.57 7.25 3.23
C ALA A 341 -25.77 5.80 3.72
N VAL A 342 -26.95 5.22 3.49
CA VAL A 342 -27.25 3.81 3.79
C VAL A 342 -26.37 2.88 2.96
N LYS A 343 -26.15 3.18 1.66
CA LYS A 343 -25.20 2.45 0.82
C LYS A 343 -23.75 2.57 1.34
N ALA A 344 -23.31 3.75 1.77
CA ALA A 344 -21.97 3.95 2.31
C ALA A 344 -21.77 3.25 3.67
N ALA A 345 -22.79 3.23 4.53
CA ALA A 345 -22.77 2.49 5.79
C ALA A 345 -22.63 0.99 5.56
N ARG A 346 -23.44 0.42 4.63
CA ARG A 346 -23.30 -0.98 4.18
C ARG A 346 -21.90 -1.23 3.60
N GLU A 347 -21.46 -0.42 2.63
CA GLU A 347 -20.15 -0.61 2.00
C GLU A 347 -18.95 -0.42 2.93
N GLY A 348 -19.08 0.33 4.04
CA GLY A 348 -18.03 0.46 5.05
C GLY A 348 -17.95 -0.77 5.94
N ASP A 349 -19.05 -1.07 6.64
CA ASP A 349 -19.11 -2.15 7.64
C ASP A 349 -18.96 -3.54 6.99
N THR A 350 -19.55 -3.76 5.81
CA THR A 350 -19.38 -5.01 5.06
C THR A 350 -17.95 -5.19 4.58
N LYS A 351 -17.28 -4.17 4.01
CA LYS A 351 -15.91 -4.36 3.47
C LYS A 351 -14.83 -4.57 4.54
N GLU A 352 -15.03 -4.10 5.76
CA GLU A 352 -14.09 -4.34 6.87
C GLU A 352 -14.28 -5.77 7.43
N LYS A 353 -15.52 -6.24 7.53
CA LYS A 353 -15.88 -7.62 7.94
C LYS A 353 -15.62 -8.68 6.86
N ASP A 354 -15.70 -8.30 5.58
CA ASP A 354 -15.26 -9.13 4.44
C ASP A 354 -13.74 -9.34 4.43
N LEU A 355 -12.96 -8.46 5.09
CA LEU A 355 -11.50 -8.52 5.13
C LEU A 355 -10.94 -9.31 6.32
N PHE A 356 -11.60 -9.26 7.47
CA PHE A 356 -11.17 -9.97 8.68
C PHE A 356 -12.37 -10.60 9.37
N GLU A 357 -12.31 -11.93 9.53
CA GLU A 357 -13.26 -12.71 10.32
C GLU A 357 -13.05 -12.42 11.81
N GLU A 358 -14.10 -11.98 12.51
CA GLU A 358 -14.13 -11.89 13.97
C GLU A 358 -14.14 -13.32 14.53
N VAL A 359 -13.27 -13.60 15.51
CA VAL A 359 -13.11 -14.95 16.10
C VAL A 359 -13.56 -14.91 17.55
N ASP A 360 -14.64 -15.61 17.86
CA ASP A 360 -15.10 -15.81 19.23
C ASP A 360 -14.08 -16.66 20.03
N PRO A 361 -13.70 -16.25 21.26
CA PRO A 361 -12.85 -17.04 22.14
C PRO A 361 -13.47 -18.39 22.53
N TRP A 362 -12.63 -19.41 22.70
CA TRP A 362 -13.06 -20.70 23.25
C TRP A 362 -13.70 -20.52 24.65
N PRO A 363 -14.86 -21.14 24.94
CA PRO A 363 -15.64 -20.85 26.15
C PRO A 363 -14.94 -21.27 27.46
N GLU A 364 -14.10 -22.30 27.39
CA GLU A 364 -13.36 -22.86 28.53
C GLU A 364 -11.88 -22.41 28.49
N PRO A 365 -11.20 -22.23 29.64
CA PRO A 365 -9.76 -21.97 29.67
C PRO A 365 -8.96 -23.09 28.98
N VAL A 366 -7.92 -22.72 28.22
CA VAL A 366 -7.15 -23.66 27.39
C VAL A 366 -5.76 -23.89 27.98
N ASN A 367 -5.30 -25.15 28.05
CA ASN A 367 -3.90 -25.45 28.37
C ASN A 367 -3.00 -25.05 27.19
N PRO A 368 -2.09 -24.06 27.34
CA PRO A 368 -1.29 -23.58 26.20
C PRO A 368 -0.25 -24.60 25.72
N SER A 369 0.23 -25.49 26.61
CA SER A 369 1.16 -26.57 26.23
C SER A 369 0.51 -27.56 25.26
N GLU A 370 -0.74 -27.96 25.54
CA GLU A 370 -1.52 -28.83 24.67
C GLU A 370 -1.85 -28.12 23.35
N LEU A 371 -2.27 -26.85 23.40
CA LEU A 371 -2.59 -26.05 22.22
C LEU A 371 -1.40 -25.90 21.26
N LEU A 372 -0.22 -25.49 21.74
CA LEU A 372 0.99 -25.39 20.92
C LEU A 372 1.41 -26.75 20.35
N THR A 373 1.21 -27.81 21.11
CA THR A 373 1.50 -29.19 20.69
C THR A 373 0.57 -29.64 19.57
N ASP A 374 -0.73 -29.34 19.65
CA ASP A 374 -1.70 -29.69 18.62
C ASP A 374 -1.57 -28.82 17.36
N ILE A 375 -1.19 -27.54 17.49
CA ILE A 375 -0.80 -26.70 16.35
C ILE A 375 0.44 -27.28 15.65
N SER A 376 1.49 -27.65 16.40
CA SER A 376 2.70 -28.26 15.84
C SER A 376 2.42 -29.58 15.12
N LYS A 377 1.60 -30.47 15.71
CA LYS A 377 1.13 -31.71 15.04
C LYS A 377 0.31 -31.40 13.79
N THR A 378 -0.56 -30.41 13.84
CA THR A 378 -1.42 -29.99 12.71
C THR A 378 -0.57 -29.46 11.55
N ILE A 379 0.48 -28.69 11.83
CA ILE A 379 1.48 -28.28 10.83
C ILE A 379 2.11 -29.52 10.18
N GLN A 380 2.62 -30.47 10.98
CA GLN A 380 3.28 -31.69 10.47
C GLN A 380 2.33 -32.64 9.70
N ARG A 381 1.04 -32.68 10.04
CA ARG A 381 -0.01 -33.46 9.35
C ARG A 381 -0.14 -33.06 7.87
N PHE A 382 0.08 -31.79 7.55
CA PHE A 382 -0.11 -31.21 6.22
C PHE A 382 1.19 -30.75 5.52
N ILE A 383 2.29 -30.51 6.26
CA ILE A 383 3.52 -29.86 5.77
C ILE A 383 4.75 -30.72 6.10
N VAL A 384 5.57 -31.02 5.08
CA VAL A 384 6.86 -31.70 5.26
C VAL A 384 7.92 -30.70 5.71
N CYS A 385 8.15 -30.64 7.01
CA CYS A 385 9.17 -29.84 7.69
C CYS A 385 9.90 -30.69 8.73
N ASP A 386 10.93 -30.13 9.38
CA ASP A 386 11.50 -30.73 10.58
C ASP A 386 10.67 -30.37 11.83
N GLU A 387 10.93 -31.04 12.96
CA GLU A 387 10.19 -30.83 14.20
C GLU A 387 10.44 -29.45 14.81
N HIS A 388 11.66 -28.92 14.73
CA HIS A 388 11.99 -27.59 15.22
C HIS A 388 11.31 -26.50 14.38
N THR A 389 11.27 -26.62 13.06
CA THR A 389 10.50 -25.72 12.17
C THR A 389 9.00 -25.75 12.48
N ALA A 390 8.42 -26.93 12.73
CA ALA A 390 6.99 -27.03 13.09
C ALA A 390 6.68 -26.33 14.42
N ARG A 391 7.52 -26.54 15.44
CA ARG A 391 7.41 -25.91 16.77
C ARG A 391 7.63 -24.40 16.71
N ALA A 392 8.63 -23.95 15.95
CA ALA A 392 8.92 -22.53 15.73
C ALA A 392 7.75 -21.82 15.04
N ALA A 393 7.14 -22.47 14.03
CA ALA A 393 5.96 -21.95 13.35
C ALA A 393 4.71 -21.96 14.24
N ALA A 394 4.53 -22.96 15.11
CA ALA A 394 3.45 -22.98 16.10
C ALA A 394 3.56 -21.81 17.09
N LEU A 395 4.77 -21.55 17.61
CA LEU A 395 5.06 -20.41 18.48
C LEU A 395 4.89 -19.07 17.75
N TRP A 396 5.37 -18.94 16.51
CA TRP A 396 5.20 -17.72 15.71
C TRP A 396 3.73 -17.45 15.38
N VAL A 397 2.94 -18.49 15.08
CA VAL A 397 1.48 -18.39 14.87
C VAL A 397 0.80 -17.93 16.16
N ALA A 398 1.11 -18.53 17.31
CA ALA A 398 0.56 -18.09 18.61
C ALA A 398 0.93 -16.63 18.93
N LEU A 399 2.17 -16.24 18.64
CA LEU A 399 2.69 -14.89 18.83
C LEU A 399 1.89 -13.81 18.09
N THR A 400 1.23 -14.14 16.97
CA THR A 400 0.36 -13.18 16.25
C THR A 400 -0.79 -12.65 17.09
N TRP A 401 -1.25 -13.43 18.08
CA TRP A 401 -2.30 -13.06 19.01
C TRP A 401 -1.79 -12.24 20.21
N PHE A 402 -0.46 -12.12 20.38
CA PHE A 402 0.21 -11.33 21.42
C PHE A 402 0.98 -10.11 20.85
N VAL A 403 0.67 -9.71 19.62
CA VAL A 403 1.40 -8.66 18.87
C VAL A 403 1.45 -7.29 19.55
N ASP A 404 0.52 -7.02 20.47
CA ASP A 404 0.48 -5.79 21.25
C ASP A 404 1.20 -5.85 22.62
N GLU A 405 1.66 -7.02 23.06
CA GLU A 405 2.41 -7.18 24.31
C GLU A 405 3.94 -7.16 24.11
N ILE A 406 4.39 -7.48 22.91
CA ILE A 406 5.82 -7.63 22.56
C ILE A 406 6.47 -6.34 22.06
N GLN A 407 7.81 -6.31 22.07
CA GLN A 407 8.63 -5.17 21.61
C GLN A 407 9.40 -5.45 20.30
N VAL A 408 9.62 -6.73 19.99
CA VAL A 408 10.16 -7.22 18.73
C VAL A 408 9.09 -8.05 18.03
N ALA A 409 8.86 -7.78 16.74
CA ALA A 409 7.97 -8.52 15.86
C ALA A 409 8.81 -9.23 14.78
N PRO A 410 9.35 -10.43 15.07
CA PRO A 410 10.22 -11.16 14.16
C PRO A 410 9.47 -11.58 12.89
N LEU A 411 10.12 -11.47 11.74
CA LEU A 411 9.59 -11.95 10.48
C LEU A 411 9.59 -13.49 10.45
N ALA A 412 8.70 -14.12 9.68
CA ALA A 412 8.79 -15.55 9.38
C ALA A 412 9.31 -15.74 7.95
N ALA A 413 10.55 -16.20 7.79
CA ALA A 413 11.18 -16.44 6.49
C ALA A 413 10.99 -17.90 6.06
N ILE A 414 9.94 -18.17 5.27
CA ILE A 414 9.63 -19.49 4.73
C ILE A 414 10.55 -19.78 3.53
N LYS A 415 11.63 -20.52 3.79
CA LYS A 415 12.60 -20.97 2.79
C LYS A 415 12.30 -22.40 2.32
N ALA A 416 12.72 -22.69 1.09
CA ALA A 416 12.91 -24.06 0.61
C ALA A 416 13.92 -24.02 -0.54
N PRO A 417 14.87 -24.97 -0.63
CA PRO A 417 15.93 -24.95 -1.64
C PRO A 417 15.40 -25.14 -3.06
N GLU A 418 14.21 -25.75 -3.20
CA GLU A 418 13.64 -26.14 -4.50
C GLU A 418 12.21 -25.65 -4.73
N LYS A 419 11.78 -25.72 -5.98
CA LYS A 419 10.37 -25.51 -6.37
C LYS A 419 9.51 -26.68 -5.92
N ARG A 420 8.22 -26.41 -5.67
CA ARG A 420 7.17 -27.38 -5.28
C ARG A 420 7.31 -28.00 -3.87
N CYS A 421 8.15 -27.45 -2.98
CA CYS A 421 8.26 -27.86 -1.57
C CYS A 421 7.11 -27.38 -0.64
N GLY A 422 5.97 -26.95 -1.18
CA GLY A 422 4.78 -26.61 -0.37
C GLY A 422 4.75 -25.22 0.30
N LYS A 423 5.67 -24.30 -0.03
CA LYS A 423 5.76 -22.95 0.58
C LYS A 423 4.42 -22.20 0.70
N SER A 424 3.72 -22.01 -0.42
CA SER A 424 2.40 -21.35 -0.46
C SER A 424 1.33 -22.04 0.39
N LEU A 425 1.42 -23.38 0.54
CA LEU A 425 0.51 -24.17 1.38
C LEU A 425 0.81 -23.98 2.87
N PHE A 426 2.09 -23.89 3.24
CA PHE A 426 2.52 -23.60 4.62
C PHE A 426 2.16 -22.16 5.02
N LEU A 427 2.44 -21.19 4.16
CA LEU A 427 2.04 -19.79 4.33
C LEU A 427 0.52 -19.67 4.48
N SER A 428 -0.26 -20.37 3.66
CA SER A 428 -1.73 -20.43 3.79
C SER A 428 -2.20 -21.11 5.08
N LEU A 429 -1.48 -22.11 5.59
CA LEU A 429 -1.81 -22.80 6.85
C LEU A 429 -1.49 -21.94 8.07
N MET A 430 -0.35 -21.23 8.08
CA MET A 430 -0.02 -20.26 9.12
C MET A 430 -1.03 -19.11 9.15
N ALA A 431 -1.39 -18.58 7.97
CA ALA A 431 -2.41 -17.53 7.85
C ALA A 431 -3.76 -17.95 8.46
N ARG A 432 -4.22 -19.19 8.22
CA ARG A 432 -5.47 -19.75 8.78
C ARG A 432 -5.51 -19.89 10.30
N LEU A 433 -4.38 -19.77 10.99
CA LEU A 433 -4.29 -19.90 12.45
C LEU A 433 -3.86 -18.59 13.14
N SER A 434 -3.53 -17.55 12.36
CA SER A 434 -2.97 -16.30 12.86
C SER A 434 -4.02 -15.23 13.07
N TYR A 435 -3.74 -14.27 13.97
CA TYR A 435 -4.58 -13.11 14.21
C TYR A 435 -4.61 -12.17 12.98
N ARG A 436 -5.82 -11.77 12.56
CA ARG A 436 -6.08 -10.82 11.45
C ARG A 436 -5.18 -11.00 10.21
N PRO A 437 -5.24 -12.17 9.54
CA PRO A 437 -4.31 -12.53 8.47
C PRO A 437 -4.64 -11.83 7.15
N LEU A 438 -3.73 -11.02 6.62
CA LEU A 438 -3.84 -10.39 5.30
C LEU A 438 -2.83 -11.02 4.33
N VAL A 439 -3.33 -11.84 3.40
CA VAL A 439 -2.53 -12.56 2.40
C VAL A 439 -2.41 -11.74 1.11
N ALA A 440 -1.18 -11.55 0.62
CA ALA A 440 -0.89 -10.84 -0.62
C ALA A 440 0.15 -11.61 -1.48
N ALA A 441 -0.14 -11.77 -2.77
CA ALA A 441 0.84 -12.32 -3.74
C ALA A 441 1.83 -11.26 -4.24
N ASN A 442 1.46 -9.97 -4.18
CA ASN A 442 2.31 -8.82 -4.43
C ASN A 442 1.65 -7.58 -3.80
N VAL A 443 2.43 -6.56 -3.43
CA VAL A 443 1.94 -5.32 -2.83
C VAL A 443 2.90 -4.17 -3.18
N SER A 444 2.39 -2.98 -3.47
CA SER A 444 3.25 -1.81 -3.67
C SER A 444 3.76 -1.26 -2.34
N ALA A 445 4.89 -0.55 -2.33
CA ALA A 445 5.41 0.10 -1.12
C ALA A 445 4.37 1.05 -0.49
N ALA A 446 3.67 1.84 -1.33
CA ALA A 446 2.58 2.72 -0.93
C ALA A 446 1.38 1.97 -0.31
N ALA A 447 0.93 0.87 -0.94
CA ALA A 447 -0.17 0.07 -0.39
C ALA A 447 0.22 -0.61 0.93
N LEU A 448 1.47 -1.07 1.06
CA LEU A 448 1.95 -1.82 2.21
C LEU A 448 1.88 -1.01 3.52
N PHE A 449 2.51 0.17 3.59
CA PHE A 449 2.48 0.96 4.83
C PHE A 449 1.07 1.55 5.11
N ARG A 450 0.28 1.84 4.08
CA ARG A 450 -1.12 2.27 4.23
C ARG A 450 -2.00 1.16 4.80
N ALA A 451 -1.81 -0.08 4.35
CA ALA A 451 -2.55 -1.25 4.85
C ALA A 451 -2.20 -1.58 6.31
N ILE A 452 -0.91 -1.46 6.69
CA ILE A 452 -0.49 -1.65 8.09
C ILE A 452 -1.11 -0.58 8.99
N GLU A 453 -0.90 0.71 8.67
CA GLU A 453 -1.48 1.86 9.38
C GLU A 453 -3.02 1.76 9.54
N LYS A 454 -3.73 1.28 8.51
CA LYS A 454 -5.19 1.22 8.56
C LYS A 454 -5.71 0.00 9.35
N TRP A 455 -5.17 -1.18 9.07
CA TRP A 455 -5.80 -2.45 9.45
C TRP A 455 -5.06 -3.24 10.54
N HIS A 456 -3.82 -2.87 10.85
CA HIS A 456 -2.97 -3.55 11.83
C HIS A 456 -2.88 -5.09 11.62
N PRO A 457 -2.72 -5.61 10.39
CA PRO A 457 -2.88 -7.05 10.12
C PRO A 457 -1.57 -7.83 10.31
N THR A 458 -1.68 -9.15 10.54
CA THR A 458 -0.55 -10.06 10.31
C THR A 458 -0.42 -10.27 8.81
N LEU A 459 0.71 -9.86 8.22
CA LEU A 459 0.92 -9.91 6.78
C LEU A 459 1.49 -11.27 6.32
N PHE A 460 0.97 -11.80 5.22
CA PHE A 460 1.47 -13.03 4.59
C PHE A 460 1.78 -12.76 3.12
N ILE A 461 3.06 -12.76 2.76
CA ILE A 461 3.55 -12.41 1.43
C ILE A 461 4.14 -13.66 0.75
N ASP A 462 3.52 -14.12 -0.35
CA ASP A 462 4.05 -15.19 -1.19
C ASP A 462 4.86 -14.63 -2.38
N GLU A 463 5.61 -15.50 -3.07
CA GLU A 463 6.48 -15.17 -4.22
C GLU A 463 7.45 -13.98 -3.97
N ALA A 464 7.84 -13.77 -2.71
CA ALA A 464 8.54 -12.57 -2.26
C ALA A 464 9.92 -12.39 -2.92
N ASP A 465 10.58 -13.48 -3.34
CA ASP A 465 11.84 -13.43 -4.11
C ASP A 465 11.70 -12.76 -5.47
N ALA A 466 10.51 -12.78 -6.08
CA ALA A 466 10.26 -12.25 -7.41
C ALA A 466 10.27 -10.72 -7.47
N PHE A 467 10.04 -10.03 -6.34
CA PHE A 467 9.92 -8.57 -6.29
C PHE A 467 10.69 -7.87 -5.16
N LEU A 468 11.11 -8.55 -4.09
CA LEU A 468 11.93 -7.94 -3.04
C LEU A 468 13.35 -7.59 -3.50
N ARG A 469 13.92 -8.37 -4.43
CA ARG A 469 15.34 -8.29 -4.81
C ARG A 469 15.79 -6.88 -5.20
N ASP A 470 15.01 -6.24 -6.07
CA ASP A 470 15.34 -4.95 -6.68
C ASP A 470 14.53 -3.79 -6.07
N ASN A 471 13.68 -4.06 -5.07
CA ASN A 471 12.84 -3.07 -4.41
C ASN A 471 13.41 -2.72 -3.01
N GLU A 472 14.28 -1.72 -2.95
CA GLU A 472 14.85 -1.22 -1.68
C GLU A 472 13.80 -0.60 -0.75
N GLU A 473 12.80 0.10 -1.30
CA GLU A 473 11.78 0.79 -0.50
C GLU A 473 10.92 -0.20 0.29
N LEU A 474 10.43 -1.26 -0.37
CA LEU A 474 9.56 -2.26 0.25
C LEU A 474 10.33 -3.10 1.27
N ARG A 475 11.61 -3.42 1.02
CA ARG A 475 12.51 -4.01 2.02
C ARG A 475 12.69 -3.11 3.23
N GLY A 476 12.85 -1.79 3.03
CA GLY A 476 12.91 -0.80 4.11
C GLY A 476 11.64 -0.78 4.98
N ILE A 477 10.47 -0.82 4.36
CA ILE A 477 9.17 -0.88 5.06
C ILE A 477 9.07 -2.17 5.89
N LEU A 478 9.35 -3.34 5.31
CA LEU A 478 9.32 -4.61 6.04
C LEU A 478 10.32 -4.63 7.21
N ASN A 479 11.56 -4.17 7.00
CA ASN A 479 12.60 -4.10 8.03
C ASN A 479 12.26 -3.13 9.18
N SER A 480 11.61 -2.01 8.88
CA SER A 480 11.26 -1.00 9.91
C SER A 480 10.30 -1.56 10.96
N GLY A 481 9.37 -2.42 10.55
CA GLY A 481 8.33 -2.97 11.42
C GLY A 481 8.79 -4.00 12.46
N HIS A 482 10.09 -4.30 12.54
CA HIS A 482 10.67 -5.31 13.43
C HIS A 482 10.73 -4.87 14.90
N THR A 483 11.05 -3.60 15.19
CA THR A 483 11.27 -3.11 16.57
C THR A 483 10.34 -1.93 16.84
N ARG A 484 9.49 -2.04 17.88
CA ARG A 484 8.29 -1.23 18.07
C ARG A 484 8.53 0.29 18.10
N GLU A 485 9.60 0.74 18.75
CA GLU A 485 9.99 2.17 18.80
C GLU A 485 10.31 2.76 17.41
N SER A 486 10.87 1.94 16.52
CA SER A 486 11.26 2.31 15.15
C SER A 486 10.25 1.89 14.08
N ALA A 487 9.11 1.32 14.47
CA ALA A 487 8.12 0.70 13.59
C ALA A 487 7.22 1.73 12.89
N TYR A 488 7.84 2.71 12.24
CA TYR A 488 7.19 3.69 11.38
C TYR A 488 8.06 4.06 10.18
N VAL A 489 7.42 4.49 9.09
CA VAL A 489 8.07 5.17 7.97
C VAL A 489 7.52 6.58 7.79
N ILE A 490 8.38 7.51 7.40
CA ILE A 490 7.97 8.86 7.00
C ILE A 490 7.75 8.86 5.48
N ARG A 491 6.61 9.39 5.04
CA ARG A 491 6.25 9.56 3.63
C ARG A 491 5.54 10.88 3.40
N CYS A 492 5.89 11.54 2.30
CA CYS A 492 5.23 12.75 1.85
C CYS A 492 3.80 12.44 1.39
N THR A 493 2.84 13.26 1.80
CA THR A 493 1.41 13.09 1.49
C THR A 493 0.73 14.43 1.19
N GLY A 494 -0.34 14.39 0.40
CA GLY A 494 -0.95 15.59 -0.16
C GLY A 494 -0.11 16.19 -1.30
N ASP A 495 -0.68 17.17 -2.00
CA ASP A 495 0.00 17.81 -3.13
C ASP A 495 1.18 18.70 -2.68
N ASP A 496 1.15 19.22 -1.45
CA ASP A 496 2.25 19.94 -0.78
C ASP A 496 3.38 19.03 -0.26
N SER A 497 3.25 17.70 -0.40
CA SER A 497 4.27 16.71 0.01
C SER A 497 4.60 16.71 1.52
N GLU A 498 3.62 16.94 2.40
CA GLU A 498 3.82 16.98 3.84
C GLU A 498 4.28 15.64 4.42
N PRO A 499 5.33 15.59 5.27
CA PRO A 499 5.91 14.34 5.78
C PRO A 499 5.08 13.72 6.92
N LYS A 500 4.13 12.84 6.58
CA LYS A 500 3.39 12.05 7.58
C LYS A 500 4.18 10.81 8.02
N ARG A 501 4.10 10.45 9.31
CA ARG A 501 4.50 9.13 9.85
C ARG A 501 3.38 8.11 9.62
N PHE A 502 3.74 6.92 9.17
CA PHE A 502 2.87 5.75 9.04
C PHE A 502 3.44 4.59 9.84
N ALA A 503 2.62 3.92 10.65
CA ALA A 503 3.02 2.71 11.37
C ALA A 503 3.35 1.56 10.40
N THR A 504 4.38 0.79 10.75
CA THR A 504 4.80 -0.43 10.04
C THR A 504 4.92 -1.63 10.97
N TRP A 505 4.50 -1.49 12.23
CA TRP A 505 4.44 -2.54 13.26
C TRP A 505 3.62 -3.77 12.84
N GLY A 506 3.80 -4.88 13.53
CA GLY A 506 3.05 -6.12 13.34
C GLY A 506 3.86 -7.23 12.69
N LEU A 507 3.43 -8.47 12.89
CA LEU A 507 4.13 -9.68 12.43
C LEU A 507 3.90 -9.93 10.93
N LYS A 508 4.94 -10.42 10.24
CA LYS A 508 4.93 -10.58 8.78
C LYS A 508 5.65 -11.86 8.36
N ALA A 509 4.97 -12.72 7.61
CA ALA A 509 5.57 -13.90 6.98
C ALA A 509 5.89 -13.62 5.51
N ILE A 510 7.07 -14.07 5.06
CA ILE A 510 7.54 -13.98 3.68
C ILE A 510 7.92 -15.37 3.18
N ALA A 511 7.36 -15.80 2.04
CA ALA A 511 7.74 -17.04 1.38
C ALA A 511 8.46 -16.75 0.06
N GLY A 512 9.54 -17.49 -0.21
CA GLY A 512 10.32 -17.27 -1.43
C GLY A 512 11.19 -18.46 -1.86
N ILE A 513 11.62 -18.43 -3.12
CA ILE A 513 12.54 -19.40 -3.73
C ILE A 513 13.97 -18.85 -3.67
N GLY A 514 14.88 -19.62 -3.05
CA GLY A 514 16.28 -19.23 -2.94
C GLY A 514 16.53 -18.07 -1.97
N HIS A 515 17.06 -16.96 -2.49
CA HIS A 515 17.78 -15.96 -1.71
C HIS A 515 16.89 -14.77 -1.28
N ILE A 516 16.21 -14.91 -0.13
CA ILE A 516 15.68 -13.77 0.61
C ILE A 516 16.86 -12.86 1.05
N PRO A 517 16.78 -11.52 0.92
CA PRO A 517 17.86 -10.59 1.28
C PRO A 517 18.29 -10.65 2.75
N ASP A 518 19.60 -10.52 2.99
CA ASP A 518 20.22 -10.70 4.31
C ASP A 518 19.64 -9.78 5.40
N THR A 519 19.28 -8.54 5.06
CA THR A 519 18.70 -7.59 6.01
C THR A 519 17.31 -7.98 6.51
N LEU A 520 16.56 -8.79 5.74
CA LEU A 520 15.33 -9.42 6.17
C LEU A 520 15.63 -10.72 6.93
N MET A 521 16.59 -11.52 6.47
CA MET A 521 17.02 -12.76 7.14
C MET A 521 17.48 -12.52 8.59
N ASP A 522 18.29 -11.48 8.81
CA ASP A 522 18.69 -10.95 10.12
C ASP A 522 17.48 -10.77 11.05
N ARG A 523 16.35 -10.28 10.52
CA ARG A 523 15.10 -9.98 11.25
C ARG A 523 14.08 -11.13 11.22
N SER A 524 14.52 -12.37 10.94
CA SER A 524 13.61 -13.50 10.68
C SER A 524 13.87 -14.74 11.54
N ILE A 525 12.79 -15.38 11.98
CA ILE A 525 12.78 -16.81 12.25
C ILE A 525 12.80 -17.54 10.91
N ILE A 526 13.82 -18.38 10.69
CA ILE A 526 13.98 -19.15 9.45
C ILE A 526 13.15 -20.43 9.56
N LEU A 527 12.21 -20.61 8.64
CA LEU A 527 11.36 -21.80 8.58
C LEU A 527 11.65 -22.56 7.29
N GLU A 528 12.49 -23.61 7.37
CA GLU A 528 12.94 -24.34 6.19
C GLU A 528 12.06 -25.56 5.86
N LEU A 529 11.53 -25.58 4.64
CA LEU A 529 10.77 -26.71 4.10
C LEU A 529 11.65 -27.60 3.23
N ARG A 530 11.62 -28.91 3.52
CA ARG A 530 12.33 -29.92 2.73
C ARG A 530 11.45 -30.47 1.60
N ARG A 531 12.08 -31.01 0.56
CA ARG A 531 11.35 -31.67 -0.54
C ARG A 531 10.80 -33.01 -0.06
N LYS A 532 9.47 -33.14 -0.09
CA LYS A 532 8.74 -34.39 0.19
C LYS A 532 9.33 -35.58 -0.59
N LEU A 533 9.69 -36.63 0.13
CA LEU A 533 10.16 -37.91 -0.40
C LEU A 533 8.98 -38.81 -0.81
N PRO A 534 9.15 -39.76 -1.76
CA PRO A 534 8.04 -40.59 -2.25
C PRO A 534 7.36 -41.49 -1.21
N HIS A 535 8.03 -41.77 -0.10
CA HIS A 535 7.50 -42.59 1.01
C HIS A 535 6.89 -41.77 2.16
N GLU A 536 7.18 -40.46 2.24
CA GLU A 536 6.51 -39.59 3.20
C GLU A 536 5.05 -39.44 2.77
N ASN A 537 4.10 -39.62 3.69
CA ASN A 537 2.69 -39.35 3.43
C ASN A 537 2.22 -38.24 4.35
N ILE A 538 1.84 -37.12 3.72
CA ILE A 538 1.14 -35.99 4.35
C ILE A 538 -0.29 -35.98 3.81
N GLU A 539 -1.20 -35.54 4.66
CA GLU A 539 -2.59 -35.35 4.28
C GLU A 539 -2.75 -34.12 3.37
N ARG A 540 -3.87 -34.03 2.65
CA ARG A 540 -4.22 -32.80 1.91
C ARG A 540 -5.13 -31.97 2.78
N ILE A 541 -4.82 -30.68 2.96
CA ILE A 541 -5.66 -29.71 3.69
C ILE A 541 -7.13 -29.63 3.21
N ARG A 542 -7.43 -30.13 2.01
CA ARG A 542 -8.79 -30.27 1.44
C ARG A 542 -9.59 -31.45 2.00
N TYR A 543 -8.99 -32.29 2.84
CA TYR A 543 -9.64 -33.43 3.52
C TYR A 543 -9.58 -33.31 5.06
N ALA A 544 -9.05 -32.21 5.58
CA ALA A 544 -9.05 -31.89 7.00
C ALA A 544 -10.49 -31.83 7.54
N GLU A 545 -10.69 -32.17 8.81
CA GLU A 545 -12.00 -32.08 9.45
C GLU A 545 -12.56 -30.64 9.40
N PRO A 546 -13.86 -30.44 9.08
CA PRO A 546 -14.53 -29.16 9.27
C PRO A 546 -14.43 -28.71 10.73
N GLY A 547 -14.12 -27.43 10.97
CA GLY A 547 -13.91 -26.87 12.31
C GLY A 547 -12.47 -26.96 12.83
N LEU A 548 -11.59 -27.83 12.29
CA LEU A 548 -10.24 -28.05 12.85
C LEU A 548 -9.41 -26.76 13.01
N PHE A 549 -9.44 -25.87 12.01
CA PHE A 549 -8.72 -24.60 12.07
C PHE A 549 -9.46 -23.55 12.91
N ASP A 550 -10.77 -23.69 13.05
CA ASP A 550 -11.66 -22.73 13.70
C ASP A 550 -11.63 -22.94 15.21
N ASP A 551 -11.69 -24.18 15.68
CA ASP A 551 -11.43 -24.60 17.06
C ASP A 551 -10.03 -24.16 17.53
N LEU A 552 -9.01 -24.32 16.68
CA LEU A 552 -7.64 -23.88 17.00
C LEU A 552 -7.52 -22.36 17.05
N ARG A 553 -8.21 -21.61 16.19
CA ARG A 553 -8.27 -20.14 16.25
C ARG A 553 -9.00 -19.66 17.51
N ALA A 554 -10.16 -20.21 17.84
CA ALA A 554 -10.91 -19.86 19.05
C ALA A 554 -10.09 -20.15 20.33
N LYS A 555 -9.35 -21.26 20.35
CA LYS A 555 -8.42 -21.60 21.44
C LYS A 555 -7.22 -20.65 21.54
N LEU A 556 -6.68 -20.19 20.40
CA LEU A 556 -5.62 -19.17 20.37
C LEU A 556 -6.12 -17.80 20.83
N ALA A 557 -7.31 -17.38 20.40
CA ALA A 557 -7.98 -16.18 20.89
C ALA A 557 -8.13 -16.23 22.42
N ARG A 558 -8.62 -17.37 22.93
CA ARG A 558 -8.80 -17.56 24.37
C ARG A 558 -7.50 -17.57 25.17
N PHE A 559 -6.46 -18.22 24.66
CA PHE A 559 -5.13 -18.19 25.26
C PHE A 559 -4.57 -16.75 25.32
N ALA A 560 -4.79 -15.94 24.29
CA ALA A 560 -4.39 -14.55 24.30
C ALA A 560 -5.12 -13.73 25.38
N GLU A 561 -6.45 -13.86 25.48
CA GLU A 561 -7.24 -13.19 26.53
C GLU A 561 -6.79 -13.57 27.94
N ASP A 562 -6.73 -14.87 28.27
CA ASP A 562 -6.39 -15.36 29.60
C ASP A 562 -4.93 -15.03 30.01
N CYS A 563 -4.01 -14.86 29.05
CA CYS A 563 -2.56 -14.82 29.31
C CYS A 563 -1.78 -13.59 28.82
N HIS A 564 -2.40 -12.58 28.18
CA HIS A 564 -1.71 -11.40 27.62
C HIS A 564 -0.67 -10.77 28.57
N GLU A 565 -1.08 -10.37 29.78
CA GLU A 565 -0.20 -9.73 30.76
C GLU A 565 0.88 -10.68 31.30
N GLN A 566 0.66 -12.01 31.27
CA GLN A 566 1.69 -13.00 31.63
C GLN A 566 2.80 -13.05 30.58
N VAL A 567 2.45 -13.06 29.29
CA VAL A 567 3.41 -13.02 28.18
C VAL A 567 4.18 -11.69 28.20
N ARG A 568 3.49 -10.58 28.43
CA ARG A 568 4.07 -9.23 28.59
C ARG A 568 5.12 -9.15 29.70
N GLN A 569 4.89 -9.82 30.83
CA GLN A 569 5.79 -9.84 31.98
C GLN A 569 6.90 -10.90 31.90
N ALA A 570 6.73 -11.93 31.07
CA ALA A 570 7.70 -13.02 30.94
C ALA A 570 9.09 -12.52 30.51
N ARG A 571 10.15 -12.95 31.21
CA ARG A 571 11.55 -12.68 30.85
C ARG A 571 12.32 -14.00 30.83
N PRO A 572 12.20 -14.79 29.74
CA PRO A 572 12.84 -16.09 29.62
C PRO A 572 14.37 -15.94 29.53
N PRO A 573 15.14 -16.98 29.91
CA PRO A 573 16.58 -17.01 29.66
C PRO A 573 16.85 -17.09 28.15
N LEU A 574 17.65 -16.17 27.63
CA LEU A 574 18.08 -16.14 26.23
C LEU A 574 19.39 -16.92 26.06
N PRO A 575 19.55 -17.82 25.06
CA PRO A 575 20.77 -18.61 24.94
C PRO A 575 21.98 -17.80 24.48
N GLU A 576 23.04 -17.76 25.29
CA GLU A 576 24.29 -17.01 25.03
C GLU A 576 25.03 -17.40 23.73
N SER A 577 24.70 -18.54 23.13
CA SER A 577 25.28 -19.01 21.86
C SER A 577 24.55 -18.47 20.62
N LEU A 578 23.45 -17.73 20.80
CA LEU A 578 22.79 -16.98 19.74
C LEU A 578 23.36 -15.56 19.68
N ASN A 579 23.55 -15.02 18.47
CA ASN A 579 23.91 -13.61 18.30
C ASN A 579 22.79 -12.67 18.79
N ASP A 580 23.11 -11.43 19.14
CA ASP A 580 22.19 -10.43 19.72
C ASP A 580 20.86 -10.33 18.96
N ARG A 581 20.89 -10.38 17.62
CA ARG A 581 19.69 -10.31 16.78
C ARG A 581 18.88 -11.61 16.82
N ALA A 582 19.52 -12.77 16.83
CA ALA A 582 18.83 -14.03 17.05
C ALA A 582 18.20 -14.06 18.45
N GLN A 583 18.81 -13.44 19.46
CA GLN A 583 18.18 -13.24 20.77
C GLN A 583 16.94 -12.29 20.68
N ASP A 584 17.05 -11.13 20.01
CA ASP A 584 15.90 -10.23 19.73
C ASP A 584 14.72 -10.99 19.08
N ASN A 585 15.01 -11.80 18.05
CA ASN A 585 14.01 -12.54 17.29
C ASN A 585 13.33 -13.62 18.14
N TRP A 586 14.09 -14.32 19.00
CA TRP A 586 13.60 -15.47 19.76
C TRP A 586 12.99 -15.11 21.12
N GLU A 587 13.36 -13.99 21.76
CA GLU A 587 12.73 -13.54 23.02
C GLU A 587 11.19 -13.61 22.99
N PRO A 588 10.48 -13.01 22.01
CA PRO A 588 9.01 -13.03 22.00
C PRO A 588 8.42 -14.44 21.81
N LEU A 589 9.10 -15.34 21.08
CA LEU A 589 8.68 -16.75 20.99
C LEU A 589 8.93 -17.49 22.31
N LEU A 590 10.03 -17.20 22.99
CA LEU A 590 10.38 -17.78 24.29
C LEU A 590 9.48 -17.23 25.42
N GLN A 591 8.95 -16.01 25.31
CA GLN A 591 7.96 -15.46 26.24
C GLN A 591 6.64 -16.26 26.20
N VAL A 592 6.10 -16.51 25.00
CA VAL A 592 4.92 -17.37 24.80
C VAL A 592 5.21 -18.80 25.28
N ALA A 593 6.39 -19.34 24.97
CA ALA A 593 6.80 -20.68 25.40
C ALA A 593 6.93 -20.81 26.93
N ALA A 594 7.43 -19.79 27.62
CA ALA A 594 7.56 -19.77 29.08
C ALA A 594 6.19 -19.78 29.78
N VAL A 595 5.21 -19.04 29.25
CA VAL A 595 3.83 -19.06 29.77
C VAL A 595 3.14 -20.39 29.49
N ALA A 596 3.49 -21.08 28.39
CA ALA A 596 3.05 -22.45 28.13
C ALA A 596 3.72 -23.52 29.01
N GLY A 597 4.76 -23.16 29.78
CA GLY A 597 5.42 -24.02 30.77
C GLY A 597 6.84 -24.44 30.42
N GLU A 598 7.55 -25.00 31.41
CA GLU A 598 8.98 -25.33 31.32
C GLU A 598 9.32 -26.28 30.16
N GLU A 599 8.44 -27.24 29.85
CA GLU A 599 8.59 -28.13 28.70
C GLU A 599 8.62 -27.36 27.37
N TRP A 600 7.68 -26.43 27.17
CA TRP A 600 7.65 -25.61 25.95
C TRP A 600 8.81 -24.62 25.87
N LEU A 601 9.22 -24.04 27.00
CA LEU A 601 10.43 -23.21 27.06
C LEU A 601 11.69 -24.00 26.64
N HIS A 602 11.84 -25.23 27.10
CA HIS A 602 12.97 -26.09 26.74
C HIS A 602 12.91 -26.57 25.28
N ILE A 603 11.71 -26.84 24.76
CA ILE A 603 11.46 -27.18 23.35
C ILE A 603 11.76 -25.98 22.43
N ALA A 604 11.29 -24.78 22.79
CA ALA A 604 11.52 -23.54 22.06
C ALA A 604 13.01 -23.16 22.04
N THR A 605 13.69 -23.30 23.18
CA THR A 605 15.15 -23.11 23.30
C THR A 605 15.91 -24.06 22.36
N ALA A 606 15.54 -25.34 22.32
CA ALA A 606 16.16 -26.30 21.40
C ALA A 606 15.87 -25.97 19.92
N ALA A 607 14.68 -25.45 19.59
CA ALA A 607 14.37 -24.95 18.25
C ALA A 607 15.19 -23.70 17.88
N ALA A 608 15.35 -22.75 18.80
CA ALA A 608 16.17 -21.55 18.61
C ALA A 608 17.63 -21.89 18.30
N LEU A 609 18.24 -22.74 19.15
CA LEU A 609 19.59 -23.25 18.93
C LEU A 609 19.72 -24.03 17.62
N LYS A 610 18.70 -24.79 17.21
CA LYS A 610 18.78 -25.60 15.98
C LYS A 610 18.56 -24.79 14.69
N ILE A 611 17.73 -23.76 14.72
CA ILE A 611 17.38 -22.94 13.55
C ILE A 611 18.43 -21.83 13.35
N SER A 612 18.79 -21.11 14.42
CA SER A 612 19.72 -19.98 14.35
C SER A 612 21.18 -20.39 14.60
N GLY A 613 21.45 -21.44 15.39
CA GLY A 613 22.80 -22.00 15.55
C GLY A 613 23.31 -22.79 14.34
N ASN A 614 22.48 -22.94 13.29
CA ASN A 614 22.85 -23.55 12.02
C ASN A 614 23.52 -22.55 11.05
N GLU A 615 23.85 -21.33 11.49
CA GLU A 615 24.59 -20.30 10.74
C GLU A 615 26.08 -20.63 10.53
N THR A 616 26.39 -21.88 10.15
CA THR A 616 27.43 -22.09 9.11
C THR A 616 26.87 -21.63 7.76
N ALA A 617 26.52 -20.35 7.67
CA ALA A 617 26.37 -19.68 6.40
C ALA A 617 27.72 -19.72 5.69
N ALA A 618 27.75 -19.90 4.37
CA ALA A 618 28.98 -19.71 3.63
C ALA A 618 29.50 -18.28 3.93
N PRO A 619 30.78 -18.11 4.30
CA PRO A 619 31.29 -16.80 4.69
C PRO A 619 31.00 -15.81 3.58
N SER A 620 30.58 -14.59 3.94
CA SER A 620 30.30 -13.59 2.92
C SER A 620 31.56 -13.39 2.07
N ILE A 621 31.39 -13.10 0.78
CA ILE A 621 32.51 -12.83 -0.17
C ILE A 621 33.45 -11.68 0.30
N GLY A 622 33.11 -10.93 1.36
CA GLY A 622 34.03 -10.01 2.04
C GLY A 622 34.86 -10.66 3.16
N VAL A 623 34.33 -11.65 3.87
CA VAL A 623 35.00 -12.45 4.91
C VAL A 623 35.88 -13.53 4.30
N GLU A 624 35.38 -14.26 3.30
CA GLU A 624 36.14 -15.20 2.46
C GLU A 624 37.41 -14.51 1.90
N LEU A 625 37.25 -13.32 1.34
CA LEU A 625 38.35 -12.48 0.86
C LEU A 625 39.34 -12.08 1.98
N LEU A 626 38.89 -11.89 3.22
CA LEU A 626 39.79 -11.59 4.34
C LEU A 626 40.53 -12.85 4.81
N ALA A 627 39.88 -14.02 4.81
CA ALA A 627 40.52 -15.30 5.11
C ALA A 627 41.59 -15.66 4.08
N ASP A 628 41.29 -15.51 2.79
CA ASP A 628 42.26 -15.75 1.71
C ASP A 628 43.42 -14.74 1.73
N ILE A 629 43.15 -13.46 2.01
CA ILE A 629 44.22 -12.47 2.18
C ILE A 629 45.07 -12.79 3.43
N HIS A 630 44.47 -13.31 4.51
CA HIS A 630 45.21 -13.79 5.67
C HIS A 630 46.13 -14.97 5.31
N GLU A 631 45.61 -15.98 4.60
CA GLU A 631 46.40 -17.12 4.11
C GLU A 631 47.57 -16.66 3.22
N VAL A 632 47.35 -15.70 2.31
CA VAL A 632 48.41 -15.13 1.49
C VAL A 632 49.47 -14.41 2.33
N PHE A 633 49.08 -13.74 3.42
CA PHE A 633 50.03 -13.09 4.34
C PHE A 633 50.81 -14.08 5.21
N GLU A 634 50.21 -15.20 5.63
CA GLU A 634 50.90 -16.31 6.30
C GLU A 634 51.88 -17.01 5.35
N THR A 635 51.36 -17.59 4.26
CA THR A 635 52.10 -18.42 3.30
C THR A 635 53.28 -17.69 2.65
N ARG A 636 53.16 -16.36 2.47
CA ARG A 636 54.27 -15.55 1.91
C ARG A 636 55.13 -14.86 2.97
N GLY A 637 54.80 -14.92 4.26
CA GLY A 637 55.61 -14.38 5.36
C GLY A 637 55.97 -12.89 5.28
N ASN A 638 55.20 -12.08 4.54
CA ASN A 638 55.56 -10.71 4.17
C ASN A 638 54.71 -9.68 4.93
N GLU A 639 55.34 -8.72 5.63
CA GLU A 639 54.59 -7.59 6.25
C GLU A 639 53.92 -6.66 5.23
N ARG A 640 54.33 -6.72 3.96
CA ARG A 640 53.91 -5.79 2.89
C ARG A 640 53.76 -6.52 1.56
N ILE A 641 52.70 -6.22 0.82
CA ILE A 641 52.46 -6.81 -0.51
C ILE A 641 51.93 -5.77 -1.51
N PHE A 642 52.44 -5.79 -2.74
CA PHE A 642 51.89 -4.94 -3.81
C PHE A 642 50.53 -5.48 -4.29
N THR A 643 49.63 -4.59 -4.71
CA THR A 643 48.27 -4.97 -5.13
C THR A 643 48.29 -5.95 -6.32
N ALA A 644 49.27 -5.86 -7.22
CA ALA A 644 49.40 -6.79 -8.34
C ALA A 644 49.86 -8.21 -7.93
N ASP A 645 50.69 -8.32 -6.90
CA ASP A 645 51.19 -9.61 -6.41
C ASP A 645 50.22 -10.28 -5.43
N LEU A 646 49.41 -9.48 -4.72
CA LEU A 646 48.27 -9.95 -3.93
C LEU A 646 47.15 -10.48 -4.84
N LEU A 647 46.83 -9.79 -5.93
CA LEU A 647 45.85 -10.28 -6.91
C LEU A 647 46.29 -11.58 -7.56
N ARG A 648 47.57 -11.71 -7.90
CA ARG A 648 48.12 -12.98 -8.41
C ARG A 648 47.95 -14.10 -7.38
N ALA A 649 48.25 -13.84 -6.11
CA ALA A 649 48.08 -14.80 -5.02
C ALA A 649 46.63 -15.27 -4.83
N LEU A 650 45.67 -14.36 -4.96
CA LEU A 650 44.24 -14.69 -4.85
C LEU A 650 43.73 -15.47 -6.07
N CYS A 651 44.31 -15.23 -7.25
CA CYS A 651 44.00 -15.96 -8.50
C CYS A 651 44.99 -17.09 -8.82
N GLU A 652 45.79 -17.56 -7.85
CA GLU A 652 46.70 -18.71 -8.00
C GLU A 652 45.98 -20.06 -7.74
N ASP A 653 44.74 -20.01 -7.27
CA ASP A 653 43.84 -21.14 -7.02
C ASP A 653 42.56 -20.99 -7.85
N ASP A 654 42.30 -21.95 -8.74
CA ASP A 654 41.14 -21.97 -9.65
C ASP A 654 39.83 -22.47 -8.97
N GLU A 655 39.91 -23.11 -7.78
CA GLU A 655 38.71 -23.47 -7.00
C GLU A 655 38.16 -22.26 -6.22
N LYS A 656 39.00 -21.25 -5.94
CA LYS A 656 38.60 -20.01 -5.26
C LYS A 656 37.92 -19.01 -6.21
N PRO A 657 36.95 -18.20 -5.73
CA PRO A 657 36.11 -17.38 -6.61
C PRO A 657 36.82 -16.20 -7.29
N TRP A 658 38.10 -15.94 -7.01
CA TRP A 658 38.82 -14.74 -7.47
C TRP A 658 39.23 -14.79 -8.94
N ALA A 659 39.60 -15.97 -9.45
CA ALA A 659 39.99 -16.18 -10.84
C ALA A 659 38.82 -15.97 -11.82
N THR A 660 37.59 -16.32 -11.42
CA THR A 660 36.37 -16.22 -12.25
C THR A 660 35.44 -15.06 -11.88
N TYR A 661 35.75 -14.34 -10.79
CA TYR A 661 34.93 -13.35 -10.08
C TYR A 661 34.06 -12.42 -10.95
N ASN A 662 34.65 -11.85 -12.00
CA ASN A 662 34.09 -10.78 -12.80
C ASN A 662 33.44 -11.32 -14.09
N ARG A 663 32.42 -12.19 -13.92
CA ARG A 663 31.71 -12.91 -15.01
C ARG A 663 32.64 -13.82 -15.84
N GLY A 664 33.40 -14.69 -15.17
CA GLY A 664 34.39 -15.56 -15.79
C GLY A 664 35.71 -14.85 -16.09
N ARG A 665 36.13 -13.91 -15.22
CA ARG A 665 37.39 -13.15 -15.32
C ARG A 665 37.92 -12.79 -13.93
N GLU A 666 39.22 -12.57 -13.82
CA GLU A 666 39.89 -12.18 -12.57
C GLU A 666 39.28 -10.95 -11.89
N ILE A 667 39.33 -10.93 -10.55
CA ILE A 667 38.99 -9.75 -9.74
C ILE A 667 39.95 -8.58 -10.02
N THR A 668 39.42 -7.40 -10.34
CA THR A 668 40.25 -6.24 -10.69
C THR A 668 40.78 -5.48 -9.46
N PRO A 669 41.90 -4.73 -9.56
CA PRO A 669 42.42 -3.88 -8.48
C PRO A 669 41.39 -2.89 -7.92
N ARG A 670 40.44 -2.43 -8.74
CA ARG A 670 39.36 -1.52 -8.31
C ARG A 670 38.27 -2.25 -7.53
N GLN A 671 37.94 -3.49 -7.87
CA GLN A 671 37.01 -4.32 -7.11
C GLN A 671 37.60 -4.68 -5.74
N LEU A 672 38.85 -5.17 -5.70
CA LEU A 672 39.58 -5.45 -4.46
C LEU A 672 39.65 -4.21 -3.54
N ALA A 673 40.09 -3.06 -4.07
CA ALA A 673 40.19 -1.83 -3.28
C ALA A 673 38.84 -1.23 -2.83
N ASN A 674 37.74 -1.57 -3.51
CA ASN A 674 36.39 -1.21 -3.06
C ASN A 674 35.90 -2.15 -1.95
N ARG A 675 36.15 -3.46 -2.05
CA ARG A 675 35.77 -4.46 -1.02
C ARG A 675 36.57 -4.28 0.27
N LEU A 676 37.85 -3.94 0.19
CA LEU A 676 38.67 -3.66 1.36
C LEU A 676 38.27 -2.35 2.07
N ARG A 677 37.69 -1.38 1.35
CA ARG A 677 37.28 -0.10 1.93
C ARG A 677 36.18 -0.21 2.98
N SER A 678 35.25 -1.17 2.87
CA SER A 678 34.21 -1.38 3.90
C SER A 678 34.78 -1.83 5.24
N TYR A 679 35.99 -2.40 5.26
CA TYR A 679 36.75 -2.76 6.46
C TYR A 679 37.76 -1.67 6.86
N GLY A 680 37.65 -0.45 6.31
CA GLY A 680 38.58 0.66 6.53
C GLY A 680 39.93 0.55 5.78
N ILE A 681 40.18 -0.55 5.09
CA ILE A 681 41.48 -0.88 4.48
C ILE A 681 41.64 -0.16 3.13
N GLN A 682 42.78 0.50 2.92
CA GLN A 682 43.06 1.31 1.72
C GLN A 682 44.50 1.10 1.21
N SER A 683 44.67 1.07 -0.12
CA SER A 683 45.97 0.82 -0.74
C SER A 683 46.91 2.05 -0.68
N LYS A 684 47.99 1.92 0.08
CA LYS A 684 49.05 2.93 0.19
C LYS A 684 50.04 2.78 -0.97
N THR A 685 50.84 3.82 -1.20
CA THR A 685 51.96 3.75 -2.17
C THR A 685 53.19 3.31 -1.40
N ILE A 686 53.43 2.00 -1.36
CA ILE A 686 54.49 1.36 -0.58
C ILE A 686 55.78 1.16 -1.41
N ARG A 687 56.89 0.89 -0.73
CA ARG A 687 58.16 0.50 -1.34
C ARG A 687 58.58 -0.87 -0.80
N ILE A 688 58.90 -1.80 -1.69
CA ILE A 688 59.44 -3.12 -1.38
C ILE A 688 60.72 -3.27 -2.22
N GLY A 689 61.87 -3.31 -1.56
CA GLY A 689 63.19 -3.27 -2.22
C GLY A 689 63.37 -2.04 -3.14
N THR A 690 63.58 -2.30 -4.43
CA THR A 690 63.71 -1.30 -5.49
C THR A 690 62.36 -0.84 -6.07
N GLY A 691 61.29 -1.63 -5.90
CA GLY A 691 59.96 -1.36 -6.46
C GLY A 691 59.16 -0.34 -5.65
N ARG A 692 58.40 0.53 -6.33
CA ARG A 692 57.45 1.47 -5.73
C ARG A 692 56.11 1.39 -6.47
N ALA A 693 55.09 0.87 -5.81
CA ALA A 693 53.76 0.67 -6.40
C ALA A 693 52.65 0.82 -5.35
N LYS A 694 51.39 0.59 -5.76
CA LYS A 694 50.28 0.43 -4.82
C LYS A 694 50.32 -0.94 -4.15
N GLY A 695 49.96 -0.97 -2.87
CA GLY A 695 49.95 -2.18 -2.06
C GLY A 695 49.32 -1.94 -0.69
N PHE A 696 49.46 -2.95 0.16
CA PHE A 696 48.93 -2.95 1.52
C PHE A 696 49.99 -3.44 2.51
N GLU A 697 49.84 -3.06 3.77
CA GLU A 697 50.66 -3.51 4.90
C GLU A 697 49.81 -4.41 5.81
N ARG A 698 50.37 -5.50 6.34
CA ARG A 698 49.64 -6.50 7.15
C ARG A 698 48.90 -5.87 8.33
N SER A 699 49.50 -4.88 8.98
CA SER A 699 48.91 -4.13 10.10
C SER A 699 47.66 -3.31 9.75
N GLN A 700 47.35 -3.14 8.45
CA GLN A 700 46.05 -2.59 8.05
C GLN A 700 44.90 -3.59 8.26
N PHE A 701 45.19 -4.89 8.31
CA PHE A 701 44.20 -5.97 8.38
C PHE A 701 44.01 -6.55 9.78
N GLU A 702 44.89 -6.27 10.75
CA GLU A 702 44.89 -6.91 12.08
C GLU A 702 43.53 -6.84 12.79
N ASP A 703 42.88 -5.67 12.79
CA ASP A 703 41.52 -5.49 13.33
C ASP A 703 40.49 -6.36 12.58
N ALA A 704 40.51 -6.35 11.25
CA ALA A 704 39.61 -7.16 10.43
C ALA A 704 39.84 -8.67 10.58
N PHE A 705 41.09 -9.12 10.66
CA PHE A 705 41.45 -10.52 10.91
C PHE A 705 40.97 -10.97 12.31
N SER A 706 41.15 -10.13 13.34
CA SER A 706 40.68 -10.43 14.70
C SER A 706 39.16 -10.51 14.84
N ARG A 707 38.40 -9.75 14.03
CA ARG A 707 36.93 -9.74 14.04
C ARG A 707 36.28 -10.80 13.16
N TYR A 708 36.88 -11.10 12.00
CA TYR A 708 36.23 -11.84 10.92
C TYR A 708 36.92 -13.15 10.51
N VAL A 709 38.18 -13.38 10.87
CA VAL A 709 38.94 -14.59 10.45
C VAL A 709 39.32 -15.47 11.64
N LEU A 710 39.67 -14.86 12.78
CA LEU A 710 39.98 -15.58 14.02
C LEU A 710 38.74 -16.11 14.76
N SER A 711 37.54 -15.60 14.44
CA SER A 711 36.26 -16.11 14.92
C SER A 711 35.93 -17.49 14.34
N GLU A 712 36.08 -17.67 13.03
CA GLU A 712 35.79 -18.94 12.34
C GLU A 712 36.76 -20.06 12.76
N ASN A 713 38.05 -19.73 12.97
CA ASN A 713 39.08 -20.67 13.41
C ASN A 713 38.89 -21.18 14.86
N ILE A 714 38.05 -20.54 15.67
CA ILE A 714 37.65 -21.05 16.99
C ILE A 714 36.48 -22.03 16.84
N ALA A 715 35.54 -21.76 15.93
CA ALA A 715 34.41 -22.65 15.65
C ALA A 715 34.84 -23.99 15.01
N SER A 716 35.86 -23.97 14.15
CA SER A 716 36.40 -25.18 13.50
C SER A 716 37.23 -26.08 14.42
N TYR A 717 37.64 -25.61 15.61
CA TYR A 717 38.53 -26.33 16.53
C TYR A 717 37.82 -27.05 17.69
N ILE A 718 36.48 -27.22 17.63
CA ILE A 718 35.75 -28.07 18.58
C ILE A 718 35.70 -29.50 18.01
N PRO A 719 36.42 -30.48 18.59
CA PRO A 719 36.37 -31.86 18.09
C PRO A 719 34.99 -32.46 18.36
N SER A 720 34.42 -33.13 17.37
CA SER A 720 33.13 -33.81 17.51
C SER A 720 33.23 -34.99 18.47
N ILE A 721 32.84 -34.78 19.73
CA ILE A 721 32.80 -35.83 20.76
C ILE A 721 31.75 -36.88 20.35
N SER A 722 32.23 -37.95 19.74
CA SER A 722 31.42 -39.12 19.41
C SER A 722 30.96 -39.84 20.69
N LYS A 723 29.77 -40.45 20.62
CA LYS A 723 29.07 -41.05 21.78
C LYS A 723 29.93 -42.06 22.54
N ARG A 724 30.06 -41.90 23.86
CA ARG A 724 30.16 -42.99 24.85
C ARG A 724 29.74 -42.54 26.25
N ASP A 725 28.77 -43.27 26.78
CA ASP A 725 28.50 -43.62 28.18
C ASP A 725 28.25 -42.52 29.24
N THR A 726 27.54 -42.92 30.30
CA THR A 726 26.93 -42.05 31.31
C THR A 726 27.93 -41.57 32.37
N PRO A 727 27.84 -40.30 32.84
CA PRO A 727 28.67 -39.80 33.93
C PRO A 727 28.13 -40.22 35.31
N GLN A 728 29.05 -40.48 36.24
CA GLN A 728 28.85 -40.26 37.67
C GLN A 728 29.85 -39.19 38.16
N PRO A 729 29.50 -38.37 39.18
CA PRO A 729 30.21 -37.12 39.47
C PRO A 729 31.41 -37.28 40.43
N ALA A 730 32.52 -36.59 40.14
CA ALA A 730 33.66 -36.45 41.06
C ALA A 730 34.40 -35.09 40.90
N SER A 731 33.91 -34.10 41.65
CA SER A 731 34.67 -33.06 42.37
C SER A 731 36.12 -32.62 41.99
N ILE A 732 36.29 -31.29 41.93
CA ILE A 732 37.34 -30.47 42.61
C ILE A 732 38.68 -30.12 41.90
N LEU A 733 38.90 -28.79 41.81
CA LEU A 733 40.12 -27.96 41.72
C LEU A 733 41.39 -28.42 40.95
N GLY A 734 41.79 -27.57 39.98
CA GLY A 734 42.97 -26.70 40.22
C GLY A 734 44.17 -26.77 39.25
N LEU A 735 44.66 -25.58 38.84
CA LEU A 735 46.03 -25.23 38.39
C LEU A 735 46.61 -26.01 37.17
N ARG A 736 46.86 -25.37 36.02
CA ARG A 736 47.98 -24.45 35.65
C ARG A 736 49.30 -25.14 35.24
N ASP A 737 49.84 -24.58 34.16
CA ASP A 737 51.24 -24.55 33.69
C ASP A 737 51.89 -25.82 33.06
N PHE A 738 52.31 -25.63 31.79
CA PHE A 738 53.52 -26.13 31.09
C PHE A 738 54.15 -27.50 31.51
N GLN A 739 54.56 -28.38 30.58
CA GLN A 739 55.58 -28.09 29.55
C GLN A 739 55.70 -29.19 28.47
N SER A 740 56.50 -28.94 27.43
CA SER A 740 56.77 -29.84 26.29
C SER A 740 58.00 -30.74 26.47
N VAL A 741 57.92 -32.02 26.08
CA VAL A 741 59.09 -32.88 25.74
C VAL A 741 58.74 -33.77 24.53
N THR A 742 59.75 -34.15 23.75
CA THR A 742 59.69 -34.83 22.44
C THR A 742 59.97 -36.34 22.46
N GLN A 743 59.79 -36.96 21.28
CA GLN A 743 60.51 -38.11 20.69
C GLN A 743 59.87 -39.52 20.64
N ASP A 744 59.72 -39.96 19.39
CA ASP A 744 60.12 -41.24 18.77
C ASP A 744 59.72 -42.59 19.40
N GLY A 745 58.97 -43.37 18.62
CA GLY A 745 58.65 -44.78 18.90
C GLY A 745 58.21 -45.54 17.65
N TYR A 746 59.16 -46.07 16.88
CA TYR A 746 58.89 -46.98 15.75
C TYR A 746 58.34 -48.33 16.25
N VAL A 747 57.17 -48.74 15.78
CA VAL A 747 56.83 -50.17 15.58
C VAL A 747 56.03 -50.30 14.27
N THR A 748 56.47 -51.20 13.39
CA THR A 748 55.76 -51.63 12.19
C THR A 748 54.83 -52.79 12.48
N ASP A 749 53.72 -52.91 11.77
CA ASP A 749 53.20 -54.23 11.42
C ASP A 749 52.56 -54.21 10.02
N GLU A 750 52.62 -55.35 9.32
CA GLU A 750 52.14 -55.51 7.94
C GLU A 750 50.78 -56.20 7.92
N ASN A 751 49.90 -55.84 6.97
CA ASN A 751 49.23 -56.89 6.18
C ASN A 751 48.59 -56.37 4.87
N GLN A 752 49.24 -56.77 3.78
CA GLN A 752 48.74 -57.23 2.47
C GLN A 752 47.45 -56.67 1.82
N ARG A 753 47.60 -56.45 0.51
CA ARG A 753 46.54 -56.13 -0.46
C ARG A 753 45.76 -57.39 -0.85
N ASN A 754 44.58 -57.19 -1.47
CA ASN A 754 44.17 -58.05 -2.57
C ASN A 754 43.48 -57.22 -3.66
N CYS A 755 43.92 -57.41 -4.90
CA CYS A 755 43.26 -56.90 -6.10
C CYS A 755 42.80 -58.10 -6.93
N THR A 756 41.73 -57.93 -7.72
CA THR A 756 41.39 -58.87 -8.81
C THR A 756 41.08 -58.11 -10.09
N GLU A 757 42.05 -58.19 -11.00
CA GLU A 757 41.94 -58.12 -12.47
C GLU A 757 40.90 -59.13 -13.02
N SER A 758 40.39 -59.10 -14.26
CA SER A 758 40.48 -58.16 -15.40
C SER A 758 39.46 -58.61 -16.50
N LEU A 759 39.60 -58.10 -17.75
CA LEU A 759 39.04 -58.58 -19.03
C LEU A 759 37.60 -58.14 -19.42
N ASP A 760 37.30 -57.73 -20.65
CA ASP A 760 38.17 -57.08 -21.68
C ASP A 760 37.33 -56.31 -22.74
N CYS A 761 38.01 -55.68 -23.70
CA CYS A 761 37.52 -54.70 -24.67
C CYS A 761 36.80 -55.28 -25.91
N HIS A 762 36.02 -54.43 -26.62
CA HIS A 762 36.17 -54.26 -28.08
C HIS A 762 35.44 -52.99 -28.63
N ASP A 763 35.80 -52.62 -29.86
CA ASP A 763 35.62 -51.30 -30.49
C ASP A 763 34.35 -51.15 -31.36
N ALA A 764 33.92 -49.90 -31.61
CA ALA A 764 33.63 -49.40 -32.97
C ALA A 764 33.31 -47.87 -33.07
N THR A 765 34.09 -47.19 -33.91
CA THR A 765 33.83 -45.90 -34.64
C THR A 765 32.66 -46.00 -35.65
N ASP A 766 32.03 -44.97 -36.25
CA ASP A 766 32.02 -43.47 -36.20
C ASP A 766 30.96 -42.93 -37.24
N LYS A 767 30.67 -41.63 -37.29
CA LYS A 767 30.06 -40.79 -38.39
C LYS A 767 28.52 -40.65 -38.62
N THR A 768 28.15 -39.41 -38.97
CA THR A 768 26.93 -38.86 -39.63
C THR A 768 27.18 -38.57 -41.15
N PRO A 769 26.27 -37.97 -41.98
CA PRO A 769 24.81 -37.64 -41.94
C PRO A 769 24.06 -38.38 -43.13
N PRO A 770 23.32 -37.82 -44.15
CA PRO A 770 22.45 -36.62 -44.35
C PRO A 770 21.10 -36.81 -45.15
N THR A 771 20.40 -35.69 -45.43
CA THR A 771 19.56 -35.32 -46.63
C THR A 771 18.12 -35.86 -46.95
N GLU A 772 17.17 -34.91 -46.99
CA GLU A 772 16.16 -34.55 -48.05
C GLU A 772 15.28 -35.56 -48.83
N GLY A 773 13.95 -35.31 -48.85
CA GLY A 773 13.25 -34.87 -50.08
C GLY A 773 12.07 -35.70 -50.67
N LYS A 774 10.96 -35.00 -51.00
CA LYS A 774 9.89 -35.33 -52.00
C LYS A 774 8.96 -36.56 -51.77
N GLU A 775 7.78 -36.72 -52.40
CA GLU A 775 6.69 -35.81 -52.87
C GLU A 775 5.45 -36.68 -53.26
N GLU A 776 4.35 -36.08 -53.74
CA GLU A 776 3.18 -36.69 -54.44
C GLU A 776 2.26 -37.71 -53.72
N ASN A 777 0.97 -37.33 -53.56
CA ASN A 777 -0.08 -37.83 -54.46
C ASN A 777 -1.45 -37.10 -54.31
N CYS A 778 -2.21 -37.05 -55.42
CA CYS A 778 -3.61 -36.60 -55.52
C CYS A 778 -4.36 -37.47 -56.52
N LEU A 779 -5.71 -37.54 -56.41
CA LEU A 779 -6.75 -37.83 -57.41
C LEU A 779 -8.10 -37.68 -56.64
N GLU A 780 -9.02 -36.79 -57.01
CA GLU A 780 -10.04 -36.87 -58.09
C GLU A 780 -11.11 -37.96 -57.90
N ALA A 781 -12.39 -37.75 -58.27
CA ALA A 781 -13.20 -36.54 -58.54
C ALA A 781 -14.70 -36.96 -58.67
N GLU A 782 -15.65 -36.00 -58.68
CA GLU A 782 -16.80 -36.00 -59.62
C GLU A 782 -17.67 -34.71 -59.52
N ARG A 783 -18.58 -34.49 -60.48
CA ARG A 783 -19.51 -33.34 -60.60
C ARG A 783 -20.87 -33.80 -61.15
N LEU A 784 -21.97 -33.15 -60.75
CA LEU A 784 -23.27 -33.23 -61.43
C LEU A 784 -24.04 -31.88 -61.45
N THR A 785 -24.07 -31.28 -62.65
CA THR A 785 -25.19 -30.58 -63.35
C THR A 785 -26.03 -29.45 -62.72
N ASP A 786 -26.57 -28.61 -63.62
CA ASP A 786 -27.34 -27.37 -63.41
C ASP A 786 -28.88 -27.55 -63.35
N GLU A 787 -29.56 -26.39 -63.28
CA GLU A 787 -30.98 -26.09 -63.59
C GLU A 787 -32.10 -26.67 -62.71
N GLU A 788 -32.65 -25.81 -61.83
CA GLU A 788 -34.10 -25.53 -61.87
C GLU A 788 -34.39 -24.09 -61.40
N ALA A 789 -35.56 -23.52 -61.71
CA ALA A 789 -35.81 -22.09 -61.56
C ALA A 789 -37.24 -21.72 -61.10
N ARG A 790 -37.35 -20.56 -60.43
CA ARG A 790 -38.50 -19.61 -60.27
C ARG A 790 -39.00 -19.38 -58.84
N GLN A 791 -39.28 -18.09 -58.58
CA GLN A 791 -40.17 -17.54 -57.52
C GLN A 791 -39.66 -17.68 -56.07
N PHE A 792 -40.02 -16.81 -55.11
CA PHE A 792 -41.03 -15.74 -55.10
C PHE A 792 -40.46 -14.31 -54.97
N ARG A 793 -41.34 -13.30 -54.95
CA ARG A 793 -41.04 -11.85 -54.89
C ARG A 793 -41.34 -11.22 -53.51
N GLU A 794 -41.06 -9.91 -53.46
CA GLU A 794 -41.68 -8.86 -52.62
C GLU A 794 -41.14 -8.65 -51.19
N GLY A 795 -41.04 -7.36 -50.79
CA GLY A 795 -40.41 -6.98 -49.52
C GLY A 795 -39.76 -5.58 -49.40
N GLN A 796 -40.11 -4.58 -50.21
CA GLN A 796 -39.68 -3.18 -49.97
C GLN A 796 -40.85 -2.19 -50.01
N PRO A 797 -40.90 -1.27 -49.03
CA PRO A 797 -41.43 0.09 -49.22
C PRO A 797 -40.37 1.16 -48.92
N LYS A 798 -40.22 2.12 -49.85
CA LYS A 798 -39.44 3.35 -49.66
C LYS A 798 -40.31 4.45 -49.04
N LYS A 799 -39.74 5.40 -48.27
CA LYS A 799 -39.66 6.85 -48.63
C LYS A 799 -39.28 7.84 -47.51
N ARG A 800 -38.79 9.00 -47.97
CA ARG A 800 -38.85 10.37 -47.39
C ARG A 800 -37.91 10.75 -46.23
N TYR A 801 -36.87 11.48 -46.61
CA TYR A 801 -36.43 12.69 -45.89
C TYR A 801 -37.44 13.84 -46.09
N PRO A 802 -37.53 14.80 -45.15
CA PRO A 802 -37.95 16.18 -45.40
C PRO A 802 -36.74 17.14 -45.47
N GLU A 803 -36.83 18.18 -46.29
CA GLU A 803 -35.90 19.32 -46.26
C GLU A 803 -36.51 20.52 -45.52
N THR A 804 -35.64 21.26 -44.83
CA THR A 804 -35.60 22.73 -44.70
C THR A 804 -36.90 23.53 -44.58
N ILE A 805 -37.10 24.18 -43.43
CA ILE A 805 -37.68 25.53 -43.35
C ILE A 805 -36.71 26.43 -42.57
N VAL A 806 -36.55 27.67 -43.04
CA VAL A 806 -35.72 28.72 -42.42
C VAL A 806 -36.61 29.79 -41.80
N ILE A 807 -36.39 30.09 -40.52
CA ILE A 807 -36.35 31.45 -39.94
C ILE A 807 -35.22 31.46 -38.90
#